data_AF-A0AAD4JNP8-F1
#
_entry.id   AF-A0AAD4JNP8-F1
#
_cell.length_a   1.000
_cell.length_b   1.000
_cell.length_c   1.000
_cell.angle_alpha   90.00
_cell.angle_beta   90.00
_cell.angle_gamma   90.00
#
_symmetry.space_group_name_H-M   'P 1'
#
loop_
_entity.id
_entity.type
_entity.pdbx_description
1 polymer ?
#
loop_
_entity_poly.entity_id
_entity_poly.type
_entity_poly.pdbx_seq_one_letter_code
_entity_poly.pdbx_strand_id
1 'polypeptide(L)'
;MFLGKKCQVQDQPRPWQFWMIMLKSGNMDTSAAICPKDGKKSEPFPPEPRFPCFGRGCMNMPLIYHHYTRLRHNHGNRTMRGSFFGTWDLDADISTALSKENTSYYSVTWKKTVGKGGWIFKHVLKTSPKYPWLMLYLRSDATTGFSGGYHYQTRGMSKIVPRSPDFKVRFKLDIKKGGGRNSQFYLMDIGGCWKNNGKPCNGDVTSDVTRYSEMIINPSIEAWCTPKSLRLCPLYHTFSNGTRVHRTDEARFPYDAYHVYCSPGNAKYLEEPYDLCDPYSNPQPQEILQILPHPVWGEYGYPTKKGEGWIGDSRTWELDVGRLSHTLYFYQDPGTKPVVRHWPSIDVGTEIYVSGNEIAEWRLSNFDILQLFGIVLLSNMLFQGPVYGDQGRTSAVGDPGMRRDGLRVAIEAWNQCNEVGEEAPNMGSPRKADCFDIINSTNPKVRLAHRVKEEDNELGITNTLLRGSGTMDANQYAAWKEMYLGRRCEVQDLPKPWQFWMIMLKSGNMDTLAAICPQNGKKSLPFPPQSSFPCFGRGCMNMPLIYHNYTNLQEFNGRNVLNGSFYGTWDLKSDVRTALAKNDTSYYQVDWEKEIGKGSWKFHHILKTSSKYPWLMLYLRSDATTGYSGGYHYQTRGMLKMIPKSPDFKVRFTLDIKRGGGARSQFYLMDIGSCWKNNGEPCNGETTTDVTRYSEMIINPSIHSWCNPTSLWSCPPYHTFLNGSRVHRSDEENFPYEAYHVYCSPGNAEYPEEPYNFCDPYSNPQPQEIVQILPHPVWGEYGYPTKKGEGWIGDSRTWELDVGRLSQVLYFYQDPGTPPAERYWSSIDLGTEIYMADNQIAEWTVSNFDITVPERERES
;
A
#
# COMPACT_ATOMS: atom_id res chain seq x y z
N MET A 1 14.03 -1.00 28.47
CA MET A 1 15.38 -0.54 29.02
C MET A 1 15.88 -1.51 30.10
N PHE A 2 14.88 -2.10 30.76
CA PHE A 2 15.25 -3.12 31.77
C PHE A 2 15.69 -4.42 31.08
N LEU A 3 15.04 -4.90 30.15
CA LEU A 3 15.44 -6.12 29.41
C LEU A 3 16.74 -5.88 28.63
N GLY A 4 16.88 -4.65 28.03
CA GLY A 4 18.17 -4.26 27.42
C GLY A 4 19.35 -4.40 28.41
N LYS A 5 19.16 -4.07 29.68
CA LYS A 5 20.22 -4.15 30.71
C LYS A 5 20.50 -5.61 31.11
N LYS A 6 19.44 -6.39 30.95
CA LYS A 6 19.65 -7.80 31.38
C LYS A 6 20.24 -8.64 30.24
N CYS A 7 20.04 -8.23 29.08
CA CYS A 7 20.43 -9.09 27.93
C CYS A 7 21.60 -8.44 27.19
N GLN A 8 22.27 -7.58 27.84
CA GLN A 8 23.39 -6.86 27.20
C GLN A 8 24.59 -7.80 27.02
N VAL A 9 24.96 -7.78 25.87
CA VAL A 9 26.16 -8.58 25.55
C VAL A 9 27.37 -7.64 25.42
N GLN A 10 28.39 -7.94 26.19
CA GLN A 10 29.58 -7.05 26.15
C GLN A 10 30.44 -7.38 24.93
N ASP A 11 30.30 -6.58 23.82
CA ASP A 11 30.92 -6.82 22.50
C ASP A 11 31.55 -5.52 21.98
N GLN A 12 32.89 -5.50 21.31
CA GLN A 12 33.60 -4.31 20.79
C GLN A 12 33.17 -4.00 19.35
N PRO A 13 33.14 -2.66 18.88
CA PRO A 13 33.58 -1.50 19.67
C PRO A 13 32.47 -1.00 20.60
N ARG A 14 31.03 -1.58 20.58
CA ARG A 14 29.89 -1.18 21.42
C ARG A 14 29.10 -2.42 21.83
N PRO A 15 28.58 -2.29 23.10
CA PRO A 15 27.75 -3.41 23.60
C PRO A 15 26.46 -3.57 22.78
N TRP A 16 25.99 -4.80 22.49
CA TRP A 16 24.68 -5.00 21.85
C TRP A 16 23.84 -5.97 22.70
N GLN A 17 22.67 -6.05 22.47
CA GLN A 17 21.82 -6.78 23.42
C GLN A 17 21.11 -7.93 22.72
N PHE A 18 20.01 -7.78 22.10
CA PHE A 18 19.26 -8.98 21.65
C PHE A 18 18.56 -8.64 20.33
N TRP A 19 18.23 -9.75 19.64
CA TRP A 19 17.25 -9.60 18.54
C TRP A 19 15.85 -9.26 19.09
N MET A 20 15.19 -8.47 18.29
CA MET A 20 13.80 -8.15 18.70
C MET A 20 12.79 -8.82 17.76
N ILE A 21 11.75 -9.54 18.42
CA ILE A 21 10.62 -10.07 17.63
C ILE A 21 9.42 -9.12 17.81
N MET A 22 9.09 -8.62 16.70
CA MET A 22 8.02 -7.61 16.80
C MET A 22 6.69 -8.19 16.30
N LEU A 23 5.68 -8.11 17.22
CA LEU A 23 4.31 -8.54 16.88
C LEU A 23 3.37 -7.34 16.90
N LYS A 24 2.64 -7.37 15.78
CA LYS A 24 1.74 -6.19 15.74
C LYS A 24 0.42 -6.58 15.08
N SER A 25 -0.80 -5.94 15.53
CA SER A 25 -2.13 -6.20 14.95
C SER A 25 -2.75 -4.89 14.42
N GLY A 26 -3.47 -5.17 13.30
CA GLY A 26 -4.00 -3.95 12.65
C GLY A 26 -5.46 -3.68 13.09
N ASN A 27 -5.95 -4.40 14.16
CA ASN A 27 -7.28 -4.16 14.70
C ASN A 27 -7.31 -2.84 15.47
N MET A 28 -8.21 -2.08 15.19
CA MET A 28 -8.27 -0.74 15.84
C MET A 28 -9.73 -0.44 16.22
N ASP A 29 -9.88 -0.32 17.34
CA ASP A 29 -11.21 0.15 17.84
C ASP A 29 -11.35 1.68 17.73
N THR A 30 -12.00 2.05 16.66
CA THR A 30 -12.03 3.50 16.27
C THR A 30 -12.94 4.29 17.19
N SER A 31 -13.74 3.54 17.90
CA SER A 31 -14.68 4.20 18.80
C SER A 31 -14.03 4.45 20.17
N ALA A 32 -12.77 3.81 20.66
CA ALA A 32 -12.03 3.97 21.94
C ALA A 32 -11.00 5.10 21.84
N ALA A 33 -10.55 5.43 20.55
CA ALA A 33 -9.65 6.57 20.23
C ALA A 33 -8.43 6.57 21.15
N ILE A 34 -7.78 5.51 21.63
CA ILE A 34 -6.63 5.39 22.55
C ILE A 34 -5.33 5.58 21.76
N CYS A 35 -5.24 5.46 20.42
CA CYS A 35 -4.00 5.69 19.65
C CYS A 35 -3.91 7.17 19.24
N PRO A 36 -2.64 7.84 19.51
CA PRO A 36 -2.44 9.24 19.13
C PRO A 36 -2.38 9.42 17.60
N LYS A 37 -2.74 10.37 17.17
CA LYS A 37 -2.67 10.75 15.75
C LYS A 37 -1.53 11.77 15.52
N ASP A 38 -0.51 11.27 15.17
CA ASP A 38 0.70 12.08 14.91
C ASP A 38 1.12 12.85 16.17
N GLY A 39 0.98 12.18 17.31
CA GLY A 39 1.61 12.79 18.51
C GLY A 39 0.62 13.63 19.31
N LYS A 40 -0.82 13.57 18.61
CA LYS A 40 -1.84 14.35 19.33
C LYS A 40 -2.99 13.42 19.74
N LYS A 41 -3.73 13.79 20.68
CA LYS A 41 -4.86 12.96 21.17
C LYS A 41 -5.97 12.85 20.11
N SER A 42 -6.50 11.41 19.84
CA SER A 42 -7.50 11.16 18.78
C SER A 42 -8.90 11.10 19.38
N GLU A 43 -9.94 11.32 18.44
CA GLU A 43 -11.34 11.18 18.89
C GLU A 43 -12.01 9.98 18.18
N PRO A 44 -13.03 9.32 18.64
CA PRO A 44 -13.71 8.16 18.04
C PRO A 44 -14.26 8.49 16.64
N PHE A 45 -14.25 7.47 15.76
CA PHE A 45 -14.79 7.68 14.40
C PHE A 45 -15.34 6.37 13.86
N PRO A 46 -16.31 6.57 12.74
CA PRO A 46 -17.03 5.38 12.29
C PRO A 46 -16.06 4.30 11.76
N PRO A 47 -16.42 3.22 11.98
CA PRO A 47 -15.59 2.10 11.53
C PRO A 47 -15.29 2.16 10.02
N GLU A 48 -14.11 1.86 9.80
CA GLU A 48 -13.59 1.89 8.41
C GLU A 48 -13.13 0.48 8.03
N PRO A 49 -13.62 0.21 6.83
CA PRO A 49 -13.34 -1.16 6.33
C PRO A 49 -11.84 -1.46 6.34
N ARG A 50 -10.96 -0.47 6.62
CA ARG A 50 -9.52 -0.75 6.59
C ARG A 50 -8.98 -1.00 7.99
N PHE A 51 -9.77 -0.68 9.15
CA PHE A 51 -9.42 -1.07 10.55
C PHE A 51 -10.42 -2.11 11.05
N PRO A 52 -10.16 -3.36 10.63
CA PRO A 52 -11.09 -4.42 11.04
C PRO A 52 -11.29 -4.44 12.56
N CYS A 53 -12.37 -4.43 12.92
CA CYS A 53 -12.68 -4.49 14.37
C CYS A 53 -13.99 -5.24 14.59
N PHE A 54 -14.11 -6.13 15.21
CA PHE A 54 -15.27 -7.08 15.36
C PHE A 54 -16.11 -6.69 16.57
N GLY A 55 -15.83 -5.39 17.12
CA GLY A 55 -16.69 -4.81 18.17
C GLY A 55 -15.82 -4.06 19.19
N ARG A 56 -16.35 -3.51 20.46
CA ARG A 56 -15.63 -2.76 21.50
C ARG A 56 -14.52 -3.61 22.14
N GLY A 57 -13.16 -3.05 22.17
CA GLY A 57 -12.02 -3.73 22.85
C GLY A 57 -11.27 -4.66 21.89
N CYS A 58 -11.30 -4.48 20.33
CA CYS A 58 -10.80 -5.40 19.32
C CYS A 58 -9.28 -5.14 19.07
N MET A 59 -8.59 -4.22 20.30
CA MET A 59 -7.13 -3.97 20.24
C MET A 59 -6.42 -4.77 21.33
N ASN A 60 -6.47 -6.16 21.30
CA ASN A 60 -5.81 -6.99 22.33
C ASN A 60 -4.38 -7.32 21.92
N MET A 61 -3.52 -7.48 23.18
CA MET A 61 -2.17 -8.02 22.93
C MET A 61 -2.20 -9.55 22.89
N PRO A 62 -1.24 -10.29 22.07
CA PRO A 62 -1.30 -11.75 21.99
C PRO A 62 -0.83 -12.42 23.30
N LEU A 63 -1.35 -13.53 23.49
CA LEU A 63 -0.63 -14.40 24.46
C LEU A 63 0.71 -14.86 23.89
N ILE A 64 1.65 -14.80 24.92
CA ILE A 64 2.98 -15.20 24.42
C ILE A 64 3.50 -16.33 25.32
N TYR A 65 3.77 -17.37 24.63
CA TYR A 65 4.38 -18.49 25.37
C TYR A 65 5.84 -18.65 24.93
N HIS A 66 6.53 -19.11 25.93
CA HIS A 66 7.99 -19.16 25.66
C HIS A 66 8.51 -20.57 25.97
N HIS A 67 9.10 -21.05 24.96
CA HIS A 67 9.94 -22.23 25.24
C HIS A 67 11.42 -21.84 25.30
N TYR A 68 11.95 -22.15 26.55
CA TYR A 68 13.35 -21.68 26.71
C TYR A 68 14.28 -22.51 25.82
N THR A 69 15.32 -21.79 25.40
CA THR A 69 16.28 -22.50 24.54
C THR A 69 16.92 -23.67 25.30
N ARG A 70 16.87 -24.88 24.67
CA ARG A 70 17.49 -26.05 25.32
C ARG A 70 18.47 -26.74 24.36
N LEU A 71 19.44 -27.37 24.90
CA LEU A 71 20.40 -28.16 24.10
C LEU A 71 19.90 -29.59 23.93
N ARG A 72 19.84 -29.99 22.67
CA ARG A 72 19.37 -31.38 22.41
C ARG A 72 20.49 -32.18 21.74
N HIS A 73 20.56 -33.60 22.15
CA HIS A 73 21.62 -34.47 21.58
C HIS A 73 20.99 -35.55 20.70
N ASN A 74 21.28 -35.35 19.35
CA ASN A 74 20.79 -36.46 18.49
C ASN A 74 21.92 -36.96 17.57
N HIS A 75 22.29 -38.34 17.72
CA HIS A 75 23.19 -39.11 16.84
C HIS A 75 24.50 -38.37 16.61
N GLY A 76 25.10 -37.70 17.75
CA GLY A 76 26.47 -37.14 17.66
C GLY A 76 26.44 -35.67 17.22
N ASN A 77 25.19 -35.00 16.94
CA ASN A 77 25.03 -33.56 16.62
C ASN A 77 24.29 -32.86 17.77
N ARG A 78 25.04 -31.78 18.31
CA ARG A 78 24.39 -30.99 19.39
C ARG A 78 23.67 -29.78 18.78
N THR A 79 22.28 -29.71 19.11
CA THR A 79 21.49 -28.59 18.54
C THR A 79 20.80 -27.85 19.68
N MET A 80 20.84 -26.43 19.52
CA MET A 80 20.05 -25.57 20.44
C MET A 80 18.78 -25.05 19.76
N ARG A 81 17.74 -25.04 20.68
CA ARG A 81 16.46 -24.68 20.05
C ARG A 81 15.56 -23.99 21.10
N GLY A 82 14.99 -22.93 20.73
CA GLY A 82 14.00 -22.20 21.55
C GLY A 82 12.90 -21.61 20.67
N SER A 83 11.83 -20.99 21.51
CA SER A 83 10.78 -20.44 20.64
C SER A 83 9.85 -19.55 21.45
N PHE A 84 9.24 -18.60 20.65
CA PHE A 84 8.04 -17.88 21.09
C PHE A 84 6.84 -18.25 20.21
N PHE A 85 5.66 -18.40 20.99
CA PHE A 85 4.48 -18.69 20.16
C PHE A 85 3.21 -18.27 20.90
N GLY A 86 2.22 -18.08 20.10
CA GLY A 86 1.02 -17.59 20.82
C GLY A 86 -0.09 -17.23 19.83
N THR A 87 -1.23 -16.56 20.30
CA THR A 87 -2.37 -16.25 19.41
C THR A 87 -3.05 -14.97 19.90
N TRP A 88 -3.61 -14.39 19.06
CA TRP A 88 -4.37 -13.16 19.42
C TRP A 88 -5.82 -13.48 19.72
N ASP A 89 -6.25 -14.72 19.21
CA ASP A 89 -7.59 -15.21 19.56
C ASP A 89 -7.54 -15.83 20.96
N LEU A 90 -7.79 -14.92 22.09
CA LEU A 90 -7.39 -15.16 23.49
C LEU A 90 -8.22 -16.31 24.08
N ASP A 91 -9.24 -16.74 23.17
CA ASP A 91 -10.07 -17.83 23.73
C ASP A 91 -9.79 -19.14 23.01
N ALA A 92 -8.76 -19.13 22.17
CA ALA A 92 -8.46 -20.30 21.32
C ALA A 92 -7.45 -21.21 22.03
N ASP A 93 -7.73 -22.53 22.03
CA ASP A 93 -6.71 -23.49 22.54
C ASP A 93 -5.44 -23.46 21.68
N ILE A 94 -4.24 -23.11 22.53
CA ILE A 94 -2.99 -22.83 21.79
C ILE A 94 -2.45 -24.12 21.15
N SER A 95 -2.86 -25.35 21.60
CA SER A 95 -2.30 -26.62 21.09
C SER A 95 -2.88 -26.96 19.70
N THR A 96 -4.05 -26.24 19.31
CA THR A 96 -4.63 -26.61 18.01
C THR A 96 -4.77 -25.37 17.12
N ALA A 97 -4.15 -24.21 17.62
CA ALA A 97 -4.38 -22.88 17.01
C ALA A 97 -3.75 -22.80 15.62
N LEU A 98 -2.71 -23.61 15.45
CA LEU A 98 -2.09 -23.57 14.11
C LEU A 98 -2.96 -24.33 13.10
N SER A 99 -3.78 -25.37 13.48
CA SER A 99 -4.48 -26.24 12.50
C SER A 99 -5.97 -25.92 12.48
N LYS A 100 -6.46 -25.14 13.44
CA LYS A 100 -7.91 -24.84 13.52
C LYS A 100 -8.24 -23.60 12.67
N GLU A 101 -9.38 -23.64 11.85
CA GLU A 101 -9.81 -22.54 10.96
C GLU A 101 -10.39 -21.38 11.79
N ASN A 102 -10.05 -20.19 11.42
CA ASN A 102 -10.60 -18.94 12.03
C ASN A 102 -9.93 -18.62 13.36
N THR A 103 -8.62 -19.32 13.63
CA THR A 103 -7.80 -18.94 14.79
C THR A 103 -6.43 -18.39 14.32
N SER A 104 -6.06 -17.34 15.16
CA SER A 104 -4.76 -16.76 14.78
C SER A 104 -3.63 -17.47 15.53
N TYR A 105 -2.35 -17.46 14.99
CA TYR A 105 -1.20 -18.16 15.61
C TYR A 105 0.09 -17.57 15.05
N TYR A 106 1.13 -17.43 16.21
CA TYR A 106 2.49 -17.15 15.73
C TYR A 106 3.50 -18.02 16.47
N SER A 107 4.55 -18.23 15.76
CA SER A 107 5.68 -18.88 16.45
C SER A 107 6.99 -18.50 15.77
N VAL A 108 7.98 -18.17 16.66
CA VAL A 108 9.35 -17.96 16.17
C VAL A 108 10.28 -18.93 16.91
N THR A 109 10.80 -19.82 16.00
CA THR A 109 11.72 -20.81 16.59
C THR A 109 13.15 -20.56 16.10
N TRP A 110 14.04 -20.56 17.09
CA TRP A 110 15.44 -20.40 16.66
C TRP A 110 16.25 -21.66 17.01
N LYS A 111 17.08 -21.97 15.99
CA LYS A 111 17.86 -23.21 16.17
C LYS A 111 19.28 -23.00 15.65
N LYS A 112 20.17 -23.70 16.35
CA LYS A 112 21.58 -23.61 15.91
C LYS A 112 22.30 -24.93 16.23
N THR A 113 23.03 -25.37 15.18
CA THR A 113 23.91 -26.52 15.47
C THR A 113 25.25 -26.03 16.05
N VAL A 114 25.57 -26.58 17.20
CA VAL A 114 26.76 -26.07 17.93
C VAL A 114 28.03 -26.37 17.12
N GLY A 115 28.82 -25.29 16.77
CA GLY A 115 30.14 -25.49 16.11
C GLY A 115 30.02 -25.39 14.59
N LYS A 116 28.76 -25.15 14.03
CA LYS A 116 28.57 -25.02 12.56
C LYS A 116 27.53 -23.93 12.27
N GLY A 117 27.81 -23.05 11.21
CA GLY A 117 26.80 -22.15 10.62
C GLY A 117 26.25 -21.15 11.68
N GLY A 118 25.32 -20.20 11.32
CA GLY A 118 24.68 -19.18 12.17
C GLY A 118 23.26 -19.62 12.58
N TRP A 119 22.65 -18.83 13.56
CA TRP A 119 21.28 -19.13 14.01
C TRP A 119 20.30 -19.11 12.82
N ILE A 120 19.37 -20.03 12.98
CA ILE A 120 18.29 -20.07 11.98
C ILE A 120 16.96 -19.77 12.68
N PHE A 121 16.33 -18.85 12.16
CA PHE A 121 15.03 -18.48 12.76
C PHE A 121 13.88 -18.94 11.84
N LYS A 122 12.98 -19.62 12.55
CA LYS A 122 11.78 -20.09 11.83
C LYS A 122 10.55 -19.33 12.34
N HIS A 123 9.83 -18.84 11.38
CA HIS A 123 8.70 -17.98 11.79
C HIS A 123 7.39 -18.52 11.21
N VAL A 124 6.19 -18.34 12.06
CA VAL A 124 4.86 -18.74 11.57
C VAL A 124 3.85 -17.68 12.03
N LEU A 125 3.00 -17.33 10.98
CA LEU A 125 1.96 -16.36 11.34
C LEU A 125 0.64 -16.72 10.67
N LYS A 126 -0.47 -16.83 11.32
CA LYS A 126 -1.77 -17.23 10.79
C LYS A 126 -2.85 -16.23 11.25
N THR A 127 -3.75 -15.83 10.17
CA THR A 127 -4.79 -14.84 10.55
C THR A 127 -6.14 -15.54 10.75
N SER A 128 -7.03 -14.85 11.21
CA SER A 128 -8.44 -15.32 11.36
C SER A 128 -9.42 -14.23 10.93
N PRO A 129 -10.60 -14.46 10.65
CA PRO A 129 -11.61 -13.42 10.27
C PRO A 129 -11.67 -12.31 11.30
N LYS A 130 -11.16 -12.76 12.74
CA LYS A 130 -11.19 -11.71 13.76
C LYS A 130 -9.91 -10.84 13.72
N TYR A 131 -8.84 -11.56 13.45
CA TYR A 131 -7.55 -10.81 13.31
C TYR A 131 -6.99 -10.99 11.88
N PRO A 132 -7.77 -10.33 10.81
CA PRO A 132 -7.41 -10.57 9.42
C PRO A 132 -6.24 -9.68 8.95
N TRP A 133 -5.63 -8.90 10.31
CA TRP A 133 -4.46 -8.06 10.00
C TRP A 133 -3.40 -8.25 11.07
N LEU A 134 -2.18 -9.08 11.01
CA LEU A 134 -1.08 -9.37 11.99
C LEU A 134 0.25 -9.20 11.28
N MET A 135 1.35 -8.71 12.27
CA MET A 135 2.73 -8.56 11.80
C MET A 135 3.66 -9.37 12.69
N LEU A 136 4.70 -9.95 12.10
CA LEU A 136 5.79 -10.63 12.83
C LEU A 136 7.11 -10.35 12.11
N TYR A 137 8.12 -9.57 12.96
CA TYR A 137 9.44 -9.23 12.39
C TYR A 137 10.55 -9.77 13.29
N LEU A 138 11.50 -10.23 12.57
CA LEU A 138 12.79 -10.25 13.30
C LEU A 138 13.55 -8.93 13.07
N ARG A 139 13.96 -8.22 14.28
CA ARG A 139 14.48 -6.84 14.16
C ARG A 139 15.91 -6.80 14.72
N SER A 140 16.82 -6.08 13.87
CA SER A 140 18.16 -5.71 14.39
C SER A 140 18.19 -4.21 14.73
N ASP A 141 17.86 -3.88 16.04
CA ASP A 141 17.86 -2.45 16.44
C ASP A 141 19.25 -2.03 16.90
N ALA A 142 19.58 -0.70 16.72
CA ALA A 142 20.90 -0.20 17.12
C ALA A 142 20.94 0.01 18.64
N THR A 143 22.09 -0.03 19.24
CA THR A 143 22.24 0.02 20.72
C THR A 143 21.83 1.40 21.24
N THR A 144 21.67 2.36 20.27
CA THR A 144 21.24 3.71 20.65
C THR A 144 20.48 4.35 19.46
N GLY A 145 19.64 5.42 19.80
CA GLY A 145 18.91 6.09 18.70
C GLY A 145 17.40 5.77 18.76
N PHE A 146 16.70 6.69 18.23
CA PHE A 146 15.24 6.52 18.19
C PHE A 146 14.84 5.54 17.06
N SER A 147 14.68 4.26 17.54
CA SER A 147 14.36 3.18 16.57
C SER A 147 12.91 3.33 16.08
N GLY A 148 12.84 3.53 14.82
CA GLY A 148 11.64 3.86 14.02
C GLY A 148 10.33 3.46 14.73
N GLY A 149 9.82 4.36 15.51
CA GLY A 149 8.42 4.24 16.01
C GLY A 149 8.39 4.36 17.54
N TYR A 150 9.54 4.50 18.00
CA TYR A 150 9.53 4.72 19.47
C TYR A 150 10.03 6.14 19.78
N HIS A 151 9.18 6.77 20.56
CA HIS A 151 9.62 8.16 20.88
C HIS A 151 10.65 8.14 22.01
N TYR A 152 11.19 6.89 22.20
CA TYR A 152 12.26 6.82 23.21
C TYR A 152 13.41 5.96 22.66
N GLN A 153 14.51 6.02 23.28
CA GLN A 153 15.70 5.30 22.80
C GLN A 153 15.53 3.79 22.99
N THR A 154 15.90 3.13 21.81
CA THR A 154 15.75 1.67 21.92
C THR A 154 17.12 1.03 22.13
N ARG A 155 17.12 -0.34 22.62
CA ARG A 155 18.35 -1.15 22.76
C ARG A 155 18.24 -2.39 21.87
N GLY A 156 19.35 -2.53 20.98
CA GLY A 156 19.22 -3.71 20.10
C GLY A 156 20.61 -4.24 19.71
N MET A 157 20.74 -5.09 18.88
CA MET A 157 21.95 -5.92 18.72
C MET A 157 22.90 -5.29 17.69
N SER A 158 22.51 -4.25 16.96
CA SER A 158 23.40 -3.63 15.96
C SER A 158 24.40 -2.70 16.67
N LYS A 159 25.70 -2.84 16.52
CA LYS A 159 26.81 -2.23 17.30
C LYS A 159 27.09 -0.81 16.81
N ILE A 160 26.44 -0.50 15.62
CA ILE A 160 26.53 0.86 15.09
C ILE A 160 25.20 1.21 14.42
N VAL A 161 24.89 2.61 14.43
CA VAL A 161 23.69 3.06 13.67
C VAL A 161 24.09 3.28 12.20
N PRO A 162 23.80 2.36 11.40
CA PRO A 162 24.10 2.44 9.96
C PRO A 162 23.65 3.79 9.37
N ARG A 163 24.68 4.24 8.59
CA ARG A 163 24.45 5.57 7.99
C ARG A 163 24.56 5.48 6.46
N SER A 164 23.54 6.12 5.87
CA SER A 164 23.68 6.18 4.40
C SER A 164 24.75 7.20 4.01
N PRO A 165 25.40 6.86 2.83
CA PRO A 165 25.24 5.68 1.97
C PRO A 165 26.19 4.55 2.37
N ASP A 166 26.77 4.35 3.48
CA ASP A 166 28.02 3.57 3.65
C ASP A 166 27.74 2.27 4.42
N PHE A 167 26.67 1.44 3.75
CA PHE A 167 26.60 0.12 4.41
C PHE A 167 25.74 -0.82 3.56
N LYS A 168 25.83 -2.19 3.75
CA LYS A 168 25.14 -3.30 3.06
C LYS A 168 24.59 -4.28 4.09
N VAL A 169 23.73 -5.01 3.65
CA VAL A 169 23.19 -6.04 4.53
C VAL A 169 23.19 -7.38 3.77
N ARG A 170 23.54 -8.46 4.60
CA ARG A 170 23.63 -9.79 3.98
C ARG A 170 22.86 -10.79 4.84
N PHE A 171 22.06 -11.70 4.17
CA PHE A 171 21.35 -12.75 4.91
C PHE A 171 20.78 -13.78 3.93
N LYS A 172 20.32 -14.98 4.54
CA LYS A 172 19.68 -16.03 3.71
C LYS A 172 18.20 -16.17 4.11
N LEU A 173 17.46 -16.27 3.18
CA LEU A 173 16.02 -16.27 3.48
C LEU A 173 15.34 -17.38 2.67
N ASP A 174 14.38 -18.07 3.45
CA ASP A 174 13.63 -19.17 2.81
C ASP A 174 12.16 -19.09 3.23
N ILE A 175 11.24 -18.76 2.29
CA ILE A 175 9.82 -18.60 2.65
C ILE A 175 9.05 -19.85 2.23
N LYS A 176 8.31 -20.36 3.09
CA LYS A 176 7.62 -21.62 2.80
C LYS A 176 6.15 -21.40 2.46
N LYS A 177 5.48 -20.10 3.12
CA LYS A 177 4.10 -19.69 2.85
C LYS A 177 3.97 -18.16 2.91
N GLY A 178 3.18 -17.60 2.09
CA GLY A 178 3.37 -16.15 1.84
C GLY A 178 2.20 -15.33 2.39
N GLY A 179 1.02 -16.14 3.07
CA GLY A 179 0.09 -15.36 3.89
C GLY A 179 -1.02 -14.75 3.04
N GLY A 180 -1.31 -15.35 1.52
CA GLY A 180 -2.45 -14.98 0.67
C GLY A 180 -2.14 -13.73 -0.19
N ARG A 181 -3.07 -13.27 -1.06
CA ARG A 181 -2.86 -12.32 -2.14
C ARG A 181 -2.74 -10.90 -1.54
N ASN A 182 -3.19 -11.10 -0.02
CA ASN A 182 -3.14 -9.75 0.56
C ASN A 182 -1.98 -9.64 1.54
N SER A 183 -0.83 -10.75 1.86
CA SER A 183 0.35 -10.67 2.75
C SER A 183 1.48 -9.85 2.10
N GLN A 184 2.04 -8.98 3.13
CA GLN A 184 3.22 -8.21 2.73
C GLN A 184 4.47 -8.72 3.49
N PHE A 185 5.36 -9.68 2.95
CA PHE A 185 6.65 -10.13 3.54
C PHE A 185 7.78 -9.17 3.15
N TYR A 186 8.41 -8.54 4.20
CA TYR A 186 9.46 -7.55 3.99
C TYR A 186 10.83 -8.21 3.98
N LEU A 187 11.58 -8.18 2.70
CA LEU A 187 12.97 -8.71 2.58
C LEU A 187 13.89 -7.83 3.45
N MET A 188 13.84 -6.61 3.51
CA MET A 188 14.55 -5.64 4.36
C MET A 188 13.61 -4.48 4.71
N ASP A 189 13.52 -4.20 6.09
CA ASP A 189 12.83 -3.04 6.68
C ASP A 189 13.82 -2.27 7.54
N ILE A 190 14.17 -0.95 7.04
CA ILE A 190 15.08 -0.12 7.86
C ILE A 190 14.30 1.10 8.38
N GLY A 191 14.47 1.44 9.60
CA GLY A 191 13.77 2.56 10.27
C GLY A 191 14.78 3.58 10.82
N GLY A 192 14.42 4.97 10.65
CA GLY A 192 15.22 6.10 11.16
C GLY A 192 14.30 7.24 11.60
N CYS A 193 15.06 8.29 12.24
CA CYS A 193 14.20 9.39 12.74
C CYS A 193 14.94 10.72 12.55
N TRP A 194 14.16 11.69 11.91
CA TRP A 194 14.65 13.09 11.85
C TRP A 194 13.47 14.02 11.56
N LYS A 195 13.63 15.34 11.94
CA LYS A 195 12.54 16.34 11.76
C LYS A 195 12.54 16.88 10.32
N ASN A 196 11.45 17.41 10.07
CA ASN A 196 11.29 17.91 8.68
C ASN A 196 12.24 19.06 8.38
N ASN A 197 12.78 19.74 9.40
CA ASN A 197 13.72 20.85 9.10
C ASN A 197 15.17 20.36 9.05
N GLY A 198 15.34 19.06 9.14
CA GLY A 198 16.68 18.48 8.90
C GLY A 198 17.41 18.23 10.20
N LYS A 199 16.77 18.66 11.36
CA LYS A 199 17.40 18.42 12.67
C LYS A 199 17.13 16.99 13.16
N PRO A 200 17.93 16.46 13.97
CA PRO A 200 17.73 15.11 14.51
C PRO A 200 16.54 15.05 15.46
N CYS A 201 16.02 13.79 15.57
CA CYS A 201 14.85 13.62 16.47
C CYS A 201 15.29 13.78 17.92
N ASN A 202 14.32 14.27 18.85
CA ASN A 202 14.68 14.47 20.28
C ASN A 202 13.59 13.91 21.18
N GLY A 203 12.64 13.12 20.46
CA GLY A 203 11.61 12.48 21.31
C GLY A 203 10.32 13.29 21.35
N ASP A 204 10.33 14.34 20.62
CA ASP A 204 9.08 15.12 20.53
C ASP A 204 8.12 14.52 19.48
N VAL A 205 7.04 13.99 19.93
CA VAL A 205 6.18 13.10 19.10
C VAL A 205 5.32 13.96 18.15
N THR A 206 5.48 15.24 18.26
CA THR A 206 4.70 16.12 17.35
C THR A 206 5.59 16.65 16.23
N SER A 207 6.89 16.82 16.62
CA SER A 207 7.76 17.38 15.56
C SER A 207 8.68 16.29 14.99
N ASP A 208 8.90 15.12 15.71
CA ASP A 208 9.73 14.01 15.17
C ASP A 208 8.97 13.23 14.09
N VAL A 209 9.87 12.73 13.15
CA VAL A 209 9.22 11.89 12.10
C VAL A 209 10.01 10.58 11.99
N THR A 210 9.23 9.59 12.17
CA THR A 210 9.84 8.27 11.93
C THR A 210 9.72 7.91 10.43
N ARG A 211 10.81 7.31 9.95
CA ARG A 211 10.84 7.08 8.49
C ARG A 211 11.25 5.62 8.22
N TYR A 212 10.52 5.02 7.37
CA TYR A 212 10.81 3.60 7.06
C TYR A 212 11.03 3.44 5.54
N SER A 213 12.03 2.52 5.26
CA SER A 213 12.18 1.99 3.90
C SER A 213 12.02 0.47 3.89
N GLU A 214 10.82 0.02 3.09
CA GLU A 214 10.54 -1.46 3.17
C GLU A 214 10.46 -2.06 1.79
N MET A 215 11.20 -3.29 1.59
CA MET A 215 11.16 -4.02 0.31
C MET A 215 10.25 -5.24 0.41
N ILE A 216 8.96 -5.19 -0.40
CA ILE A 216 8.00 -6.31 -0.35
C ILE A 216 8.32 -7.31 -1.47
N ILE A 217 8.47 -8.79 -1.07
CA ILE A 217 8.95 -9.66 -2.15
C ILE A 217 7.85 -10.66 -2.48
N ASN A 218 6.07 -10.08 -2.14
CA ASN A 218 4.92 -10.92 -2.53
C ASN A 218 4.47 -10.56 -3.95
N PRO A 219 4.48 -11.49 -4.97
CA PRO A 219 4.33 -11.16 -6.39
C PRO A 219 2.90 -10.78 -6.75
N SER A 220 1.89 -10.93 -5.69
CA SER A 220 0.44 -10.63 -5.94
C SER A 220 0.13 -9.17 -5.64
N ILE A 221 1.37 -8.64 -4.97
CA ILE A 221 1.20 -7.24 -4.58
C ILE A 221 1.52 -6.36 -5.80
N GLU A 222 0.43 -5.56 -6.22
CA GLU A 222 0.62 -4.67 -7.42
C GLU A 222 0.94 -3.24 -7.00
N ALA A 223 1.78 -2.55 -7.66
CA ALA A 223 2.11 -1.13 -7.38
C ALA A 223 0.84 -0.28 -7.29
N TRP A 224 0.92 0.29 -6.27
CA TRP A 224 -0.21 1.26 -6.16
C TRP A 224 0.17 2.60 -6.72
N CYS A 225 1.62 2.89 -6.99
CA CYS A 225 2.16 4.09 -7.66
C CYS A 225 2.06 3.90 -9.17
N THR A 226 0.81 4.47 -9.84
CA THR A 226 0.61 4.41 -11.32
C THR A 226 0.45 5.82 -11.90
N PRO A 227 0.59 5.99 -13.02
CA PRO A 227 0.44 7.31 -13.64
C PRO A 227 -0.94 7.93 -13.39
N LYS A 228 -1.81 6.92 -13.04
CA LYS A 228 -3.19 7.41 -12.76
C LYS A 228 -3.40 7.62 -11.26
N SER A 229 -2.29 7.16 -10.50
CA SER A 229 -2.40 7.35 -9.03
C SER A 229 -1.08 7.88 -8.48
N LEU A 230 -0.63 9.04 -8.85
CA LEU A 230 0.70 9.61 -8.51
C LEU A 230 0.77 9.91 -7.01
N ARG A 231 -0.46 9.94 -6.16
CA ARG A 231 -0.40 10.26 -4.72
C ARG A 231 0.25 9.13 -3.93
N LEU A 232 0.39 7.83 -4.54
CA LEU A 232 1.04 6.73 -3.80
C LEU A 232 2.47 6.54 -4.29
N CYS A 233 3.14 7.66 -5.18
CA CYS A 233 4.52 7.52 -5.65
C CYS A 233 5.41 8.56 -4.96
N PRO A 234 6.96 8.29 -4.32
CA PRO A 234 7.91 9.35 -3.86
C PRO A 234 8.10 10.43 -4.93
N LEU A 235 8.40 11.73 -4.45
CA LEU A 235 8.45 12.91 -5.32
C LEU A 235 9.54 12.74 -6.39
N TYR A 236 10.62 12.30 -5.98
CA TYR A 236 11.71 12.10 -6.96
C TYR A 236 12.22 10.66 -6.84
N HIS A 237 12.41 10.01 -7.84
CA HIS A 237 13.36 8.86 -7.83
C HIS A 237 14.75 9.31 -8.25
N THR A 238 15.71 9.13 -7.63
CA THR A 238 17.10 9.42 -7.99
C THR A 238 17.81 8.15 -8.46
N PHE A 239 18.12 8.07 -9.73
CA PHE A 239 18.86 6.90 -10.27
C PHE A 239 20.28 6.86 -9.73
N SER A 240 20.97 5.84 -9.89
CA SER A 240 22.30 5.61 -9.32
C SER A 240 23.35 6.55 -9.92
N ASN A 241 23.08 7.13 -11.07
CA ASN A 241 24.06 8.07 -11.68
C ASN A 241 23.74 9.52 -11.28
N GLY A 242 22.69 9.71 -10.31
CA GLY A 242 22.40 11.04 -9.71
C GLY A 242 21.28 11.78 -10.47
N THR A 243 20.69 11.09 -11.52
CA THR A 243 19.60 11.75 -12.27
C THR A 243 18.29 11.65 -11.49
N ARG A 244 17.71 12.78 -11.36
CA ARG A 244 16.45 12.83 -10.59
C ARG A 244 15.27 13.06 -11.53
N VAL A 245 14.15 11.93 -11.21
CA VAL A 245 13.02 11.98 -12.15
C VAL A 245 11.74 12.17 -11.34
N HIS A 246 11.23 13.19 -11.68
CA HIS A 246 10.00 13.57 -10.95
C HIS A 246 8.81 12.66 -11.34
N ARG A 247 7.88 12.12 -10.50
CA ARG A 247 6.83 11.08 -10.62
C ARG A 247 5.80 11.41 -11.71
N THR A 248 5.92 12.70 -12.23
CA THR A 248 4.98 13.09 -13.30
C THR A 248 5.59 12.81 -14.68
N ASP A 249 6.93 12.54 -14.64
CA ASP A 249 7.62 12.13 -15.90
C ASP A 249 7.31 10.65 -16.19
N GLU A 250 5.91 10.31 -16.85
CA GLU A 250 5.30 8.95 -17.04
C GLU A 250 6.23 8.06 -17.87
N ALA A 251 7.23 9.01 -18.59
CA ALA A 251 8.12 8.25 -19.52
C ALA A 251 9.32 7.69 -18.78
N ARG A 252 9.98 8.52 -17.83
CA ARG A 252 11.27 8.15 -17.22
C ARG A 252 11.06 7.69 -15.75
N PHE A 253 9.92 7.86 -14.74
CA PHE A 253 9.71 7.44 -13.35
C PHE A 253 9.28 5.97 -13.25
N PRO A 254 9.89 5.04 -12.41
CA PRO A 254 9.62 3.59 -12.31
C PRO A 254 8.42 3.30 -11.39
N TYR A 255 6.99 3.60 -11.85
CA TYR A 255 5.79 3.48 -11.01
C TYR A 255 5.64 2.08 -10.43
N ASP A 256 6.17 1.04 -11.16
CA ASP A 256 5.93 -0.34 -10.69
C ASP A 256 7.02 -0.76 -9.67
N ALA A 257 8.59 0.26 -9.58
CA ALA A 257 9.58 0.04 -8.50
C ALA A 257 9.02 0.46 -7.14
N TYR A 258 7.57 1.17 -6.82
CA TYR A 258 7.10 1.71 -5.55
C TYR A 258 5.67 1.22 -5.30
N HIS A 259 5.41 0.29 -4.29
CA HIS A 259 4.06 -0.12 -3.93
C HIS A 259 3.25 1.06 -3.36
N VAL A 260 4.25 1.60 -2.16
CA VAL A 260 3.55 2.79 -1.66
C VAL A 260 4.58 3.72 -1.00
N TYR A 261 4.75 5.24 -1.22
CA TYR A 261 5.36 6.31 -0.38
C TYR A 261 4.28 7.16 0.28
N CYS A 262 4.23 7.10 1.46
CA CYS A 262 3.34 8.07 2.13
C CYS A 262 4.17 9.03 2.97
N SER A 263 4.01 10.62 3.03
CA SER A 263 4.78 11.69 3.70
C SER A 263 4.34 11.82 5.16
N PRO A 264 5.26 12.57 6.13
CA PRO A 264 4.91 12.71 7.55
C PRO A 264 3.77 13.70 7.77
N GLY A 265 2.98 13.11 8.68
CA GLY A 265 1.74 13.84 9.02
C GLY A 265 2.01 15.30 9.43
N ASN A 266 3.26 15.81 9.79
CA ASN A 266 3.53 17.20 10.23
C ASN A 266 4.35 17.95 9.17
N ALA A 267 4.37 17.50 7.82
CA ALA A 267 5.13 18.18 6.74
C ALA A 267 4.37 19.42 6.25
N LYS A 268 5.10 20.60 5.94
CA LYS A 268 4.44 21.90 5.70
C LYS A 268 4.50 22.29 4.21
N TYR A 269 5.48 21.47 3.43
CA TYR A 269 5.72 22.00 2.06
C TYR A 269 5.65 20.86 1.04
N LEU A 270 4.45 19.78 1.07
CA LEU A 270 4.39 18.58 0.23
C LEU A 270 3.88 18.96 -1.16
N GLU A 271 4.37 18.26 -2.09
CA GLU A 271 3.96 18.51 -3.49
C GLU A 271 2.80 17.60 -3.90
N GLU A 272 1.50 17.92 -4.24
CA GLU A 272 0.36 17.12 -4.70
C GLU A 272 0.59 16.55 -6.11
N PRO A 273 -0.07 15.31 -6.22
CA PRO A 273 -0.86 14.61 -5.21
C PRO A 273 -0.01 13.79 -4.24
N TYR A 274 -0.05 14.11 -2.93
CA TYR A 274 0.65 13.27 -1.94
C TYR A 274 -0.36 12.52 -1.08
N ASP A 275 0.00 11.24 -0.44
CA ASP A 275 -0.76 10.50 0.60
C ASP A 275 0.02 10.58 1.93
N LEU A 276 -0.54 11.27 3.04
CA LEU A 276 0.10 11.15 4.38
C LEU A 276 -0.04 9.73 4.92
N CYS A 277 0.95 9.32 5.63
CA CYS A 277 0.90 7.99 6.28
C CYS A 277 -0.20 7.95 7.34
N ASP A 278 -0.81 6.55 7.40
CA ASP A 278 -1.81 6.50 8.48
C ASP A 278 -1.27 7.07 9.80
N PRO A 279 -1.86 8.17 10.49
CA PRO A 279 -1.34 8.92 11.65
C PRO A 279 -1.46 8.12 12.95
N TYR A 280 -2.12 6.69 12.77
CA TYR A 280 -2.40 6.05 14.07
C TYR A 280 -1.47 4.86 14.28
N SER A 281 -0.44 4.66 13.27
CA SER A 281 0.34 3.40 13.27
C SER A 281 1.62 3.59 14.09
N ASN A 282 2.00 4.93 14.56
CA ASN A 282 3.13 5.30 15.44
C ASN A 282 2.76 6.55 16.24
N PRO A 283 3.33 6.60 17.51
CA PRO A 283 2.98 7.75 18.37
C PRO A 283 3.35 9.08 17.69
N GLN A 284 4.45 9.25 16.80
CA GLN A 284 4.82 10.48 16.06
C GLN A 284 4.52 10.30 14.57
N PRO A 285 4.58 11.25 13.77
CA PRO A 285 4.38 11.24 12.31
C PRO A 285 5.41 10.35 11.59
N GLN A 286 4.99 9.53 10.77
CA GLN A 286 5.92 8.60 10.10
C GLN A 286 5.91 8.86 8.58
N GLU A 287 7.03 8.57 8.05
CA GLU A 287 7.24 8.60 6.58
C GLU A 287 7.68 7.22 6.08
N ILE A 288 6.77 6.49 5.22
CA ILE A 288 7.13 5.09 4.81
C ILE A 288 7.33 5.05 3.29
N LEU A 289 8.35 4.49 2.93
CA LEU A 289 8.66 4.25 1.50
C LEU A 289 8.81 2.75 1.27
N GLN A 290 7.67 2.01 0.56
CA GLN A 290 7.76 0.56 0.32
C GLN A 290 8.09 0.30 -1.16
N ILE A 291 9.26 -0.47 -1.37
CA ILE A 291 9.75 -0.69 -2.74
C ILE A 291 9.54 -2.12 -3.16
N LEU A 292 9.00 -2.31 -4.45
CA LEU A 292 8.80 -3.68 -4.95
C LEU A 292 9.95 -4.14 -5.83
N PRO A 293 10.32 -5.44 -6.05
CA PRO A 293 11.42 -5.90 -6.90
C PRO A 293 11.35 -5.27 -8.31
N HIS A 294 12.27 -4.66 -8.52
CA HIS A 294 12.38 -3.94 -9.80
C HIS A 294 13.85 -3.79 -10.19
N PRO A 295 14.15 -3.67 -11.56
CA PRO A 295 15.55 -3.63 -12.03
C PRO A 295 16.29 -2.38 -11.53
N VAL A 296 15.64 -1.32 -11.01
CA VAL A 296 16.34 -0.07 -10.61
C VAL A 296 16.99 -0.28 -9.25
N TRP A 297 16.73 -1.38 -8.75
CA TRP A 297 17.35 -1.61 -7.44
C TRP A 297 18.47 -2.64 -7.57
N GLY A 298 18.52 -3.17 -8.95
CA GLY A 298 19.47 -4.28 -9.20
C GLY A 298 20.90 -3.92 -8.80
N GLU A 299 21.39 -2.70 -9.11
CA GLU A 299 22.78 -2.29 -8.82
C GLU A 299 23.03 -2.22 -7.31
N TYR A 300 21.97 -2.23 -6.47
CA TYR A 300 22.16 -2.21 -5.01
C TYR A 300 21.97 -3.62 -4.43
N GLY A 301 21.78 -4.76 -5.29
CA GLY A 301 21.78 -6.15 -4.79
C GLY A 301 20.36 -6.60 -4.42
N TYR A 302 19.12 -5.72 -4.70
CA TYR A 302 17.73 -6.07 -4.35
C TYR A 302 17.07 -6.80 -5.52
N PRO A 303 15.91 -7.44 -5.27
CA PRO A 303 15.28 -8.25 -6.33
C PRO A 303 14.84 -7.39 -7.52
N THR A 304 15.05 -7.80 -8.84
CA THR A 304 14.81 -6.96 -10.04
C THR A 304 13.54 -7.40 -10.76
N LYS A 305 12.67 -8.60 -10.03
CA LYS A 305 11.40 -9.04 -10.65
C LYS A 305 10.53 -9.71 -9.58
N LYS A 306 9.23 -9.74 -9.81
CA LYS A 306 8.30 -10.36 -8.84
C LYS A 306 8.54 -11.87 -8.74
N GLY A 307 8.70 -12.25 -7.78
CA GLY A 307 8.82 -13.73 -7.57
C GLY A 307 10.22 -14.08 -7.15
N GLU A 308 11.47 -13.17 -7.37
CA GLU A 308 12.84 -13.40 -6.89
C GLU A 308 12.91 -13.36 -5.35
N GLY A 309 13.50 -14.52 -4.69
CA GLY A 309 13.67 -14.53 -3.22
C GLY A 309 12.36 -14.83 -2.51
N TRP A 310 10.97 -15.26 -3.39
CA TRP A 310 9.67 -15.58 -2.75
C TRP A 310 9.53 -17.09 -2.56
N ILE A 311 8.36 -17.63 -2.70
CA ILE A 311 8.15 -19.05 -2.32
C ILE A 311 8.80 -19.96 -3.37
N GLY A 312 9.79 -20.82 -2.83
CA GLY A 312 10.39 -21.82 -3.76
C GLY A 312 11.68 -21.27 -4.37
N ASP A 313 12.15 -20.01 -3.87
CA ASP A 313 13.38 -19.39 -4.38
C ASP A 313 14.22 -18.89 -3.20
N SER A 314 14.81 -20.01 -2.47
CA SER A 314 15.70 -19.63 -1.34
C SER A 314 16.98 -18.97 -1.86
N ARG A 315 17.49 -17.90 -1.05
CA ARG A 315 18.67 -17.18 -1.56
C ARG A 315 19.41 -16.51 -0.41
N THR A 316 20.74 -16.38 -0.80
CA THR A 316 21.51 -15.44 0.05
C THR A 316 21.56 -14.05 -0.61
N TRP A 317 21.28 -13.06 0.42
CA TRP A 317 21.21 -11.69 -0.10
C TRP A 317 22.39 -10.88 0.45
N GLU A 318 23.00 -10.09 -0.49
CA GLU A 318 23.88 -8.95 -0.10
C GLU A 318 23.35 -7.65 -0.71
N LEU A 319 22.87 -6.86 0.31
CA LEU A 319 22.15 -5.66 -0.17
C LEU A 319 22.96 -4.42 0.24
N ASP A 320 23.25 -3.52 -0.90
CA ASP A 320 23.81 -2.18 -0.56
C ASP A 320 22.72 -1.22 -0.08
N VAL A 321 22.26 -1.46 1.14
CA VAL A 321 21.11 -0.77 1.80
C VAL A 321 21.45 0.71 1.98
N GLY A 322 22.76 1.08 2.29
CA GLY A 322 23.22 2.48 2.50
C GLY A 322 23.13 3.32 1.21
N ARG A 323 23.61 2.77 0.11
CA ARG A 323 23.59 3.57 -1.14
C ARG A 323 22.16 3.70 -1.68
N LEU A 324 21.31 2.53 -1.29
CA LEU A 324 19.92 2.66 -1.80
C LEU A 324 19.13 3.65 -0.94
N SER A 325 19.47 3.60 0.35
CA SER A 325 18.65 4.50 1.19
C SER A 325 19.08 5.95 0.98
N HIS A 326 20.34 6.33 0.51
CA HIS A 326 20.86 7.69 0.23
C HIS A 326 20.19 8.29 -1.01
N THR A 327 19.65 7.35 -1.82
CA THR A 327 19.11 7.89 -3.09
C THR A 327 17.59 8.00 -3.01
N LEU A 328 17.02 7.35 -1.78
CA LEU A 328 15.56 7.37 -1.63
C LEU A 328 15.09 8.74 -1.13
N TYR A 329 14.07 9.04 -1.66
CA TYR A 329 13.54 10.37 -1.30
C TYR A 329 12.84 10.30 0.06
N PHE A 330 13.38 11.23 0.97
CA PHE A 330 12.66 11.49 2.23
C PHE A 330 12.41 13.00 2.37
N TYR A 331 11.13 13.20 2.76
CA TYR A 331 10.71 14.61 2.77
C TYR A 331 11.58 15.39 3.77
N GLN A 332 11.94 16.78 3.29
CA GLN A 332 12.60 17.79 4.14
C GLN A 332 12.11 19.19 3.74
N ASP A 333 11.75 20.10 4.74
CA ASP A 333 11.27 21.46 4.45
C ASP A 333 12.23 22.20 3.50
N PRO A 334 11.65 22.78 2.56
CA PRO A 334 12.50 23.53 1.62
C PRO A 334 13.34 24.59 2.34
N GLY A 335 14.65 24.93 1.89
CA GLY A 335 15.53 25.97 2.49
C GLY A 335 16.26 25.45 3.73
N THR A 336 16.03 24.03 3.93
CA THR A 336 16.70 23.49 5.13
C THR A 336 17.89 22.63 4.69
N LYS A 337 18.90 22.56 5.54
CA LYS A 337 20.09 21.73 5.24
C LYS A 337 19.70 20.25 5.08
N PRO A 338 20.15 19.56 3.92
CA PRO A 338 19.92 18.13 3.73
C PRO A 338 20.33 17.31 4.97
N VAL A 339 19.60 16.41 5.33
CA VAL A 339 19.81 15.65 6.58
C VAL A 339 20.76 14.47 6.29
N VAL A 340 21.60 14.21 7.23
CA VAL A 340 22.35 12.94 7.18
C VAL A 340 21.48 11.81 7.74
N ARG A 341 21.40 10.60 6.94
CA ARG A 341 20.37 9.62 7.32
C ARG A 341 21.02 8.47 8.11
N HIS A 342 20.41 8.32 9.36
CA HIS A 342 20.81 7.18 10.20
C HIS A 342 19.64 6.20 10.33
N TRP A 343 20.00 4.89 10.29
CA TRP A 343 18.94 3.87 10.32
C TRP A 343 19.16 2.95 11.53
N PRO A 344 18.56 3.21 12.62
CA PRO A 344 18.77 2.47 13.88
C PRO A 344 18.00 1.15 13.91
N SER A 345 17.11 0.93 12.91
CA SER A 345 16.37 -0.35 12.90
C SER A 345 16.39 -0.95 11.49
N ILE A 346 16.76 -2.38 11.47
CA ILE A 346 16.80 -3.14 10.22
C ILE A 346 16.05 -4.46 10.43
N ASP A 347 15.04 -4.64 9.60
CA ASP A 347 14.09 -5.74 9.97
C ASP A 347 13.82 -6.60 8.73
N VAL A 348 13.34 -8.05 9.08
CA VAL A 348 12.88 -8.98 8.04
C VAL A 348 11.63 -9.71 8.57
N GLY A 349 10.48 -9.60 7.90
CA GLY A 349 9.30 -10.36 8.39
C GLY A 349 8.06 -10.02 7.58
N THR A 350 6.81 -10.49 8.11
CA THR A 350 5.65 -10.38 7.21
C THR A 350 4.50 -9.65 7.93
N GLU A 351 3.65 -9.01 7.02
CA GLU A 351 2.37 -8.37 7.47
C GLU A 351 1.21 -8.90 6.64
N ILE A 352 0.02 -9.58 7.15
CA ILE A 352 -1.15 -10.08 6.43
C ILE A 352 -2.32 -9.10 6.65
N TYR A 353 -2.69 -8.64 5.44
CA TYR A 353 -3.61 -7.46 5.56
C TYR A 353 -5.04 -7.88 5.32
N VAL A 354 -6.01 -7.71 6.00
CA VAL A 354 -7.46 -7.90 6.11
C VAL A 354 -7.89 -9.14 5.29
N SER A 355 -7.19 -10.14 5.67
CA SER A 355 -7.51 -11.43 5.07
C SER A 355 -7.52 -12.51 6.14
N GLY A 356 -8.69 -13.14 6.15
CA GLY A 356 -8.86 -14.17 7.20
C GLY A 356 -8.38 -15.54 6.78
N ASN A 357 -7.61 -16.14 7.75
CA ASN A 357 -7.21 -17.58 7.66
C ASN A 357 -6.11 -17.78 6.63
N GLU A 358 -5.32 -16.80 6.64
CA GLU A 358 -4.11 -16.93 5.79
C GLU A 358 -2.90 -17.36 6.64
N ILE A 359 -1.88 -18.11 6.17
CA ILE A 359 -0.69 -18.55 6.92
C ILE A 359 0.55 -18.20 6.13
N ALA A 360 1.57 -17.69 7.07
CA ALA A 360 2.91 -17.44 6.52
C ALA A 360 3.96 -18.17 7.36
N GLU A 361 5.01 -18.68 6.58
CA GLU A 361 6.10 -19.42 7.24
C GLU A 361 7.40 -19.19 6.46
N TRP A 362 8.56 -18.93 7.40
CA TRP A 362 9.84 -18.73 6.70
C TRP A 362 11.00 -18.95 7.67
N ARG A 363 12.20 -19.13 6.92
CA ARG A 363 13.43 -19.26 7.72
C ARG A 363 14.43 -18.18 7.31
N LEU A 364 15.19 -17.73 8.40
CA LEU A 364 16.22 -16.70 8.18
C LEU A 364 17.52 -17.11 8.87
N SER A 365 18.60 -16.88 7.99
CA SER A 365 19.91 -17.19 8.62
C SER A 365 21.00 -16.32 7.98
N ASN A 366 22.07 -16.29 8.60
CA ASN A 366 23.28 -15.57 8.12
C ASN A 366 23.01 -14.08 7.93
N PHE A 367 22.41 -13.46 8.95
CA PHE A 367 22.08 -12.02 8.86
C PHE A 367 23.28 -11.19 9.32
N ASP A 368 23.75 -10.15 8.49
CA ASP A 368 24.92 -9.31 8.81
C ASP A 368 24.72 -7.91 8.19
N ILE A 369 25.14 -6.85 8.94
CA ILE A 369 25.18 -5.47 8.38
C ILE A 369 26.64 -5.09 8.12
N LEU A 370 26.97 -4.82 6.73
CA LEU A 370 28.39 -4.57 6.36
C LEU A 370 28.62 -3.08 6.07
N GLN A 371 29.65 -2.37 6.66
CA GLN A 371 29.93 -0.94 6.38
C GLN A 371 30.94 -0.81 5.23
N LEU A 372 30.66 0.10 4.13
CA LEU A 372 31.49 0.18 2.92
C LEU A 372 32.52 1.30 3.05
N PHE A 373 33.97 1.06 3.33
CA PHE A 373 35.08 2.04 3.42
C PHE A 373 35.69 2.29 2.05
N GLY A 374 35.08 3.43 1.12
CA GLY A 374 35.62 4.09 -0.09
C GLY A 374 37.04 3.62 -0.44
N ILE A 375 37.21 2.58 -1.34
CA ILE A 375 38.55 2.42 -1.96
C ILE A 375 38.46 2.83 -3.44
N VAL A 376 38.77 4.12 -3.91
CA VAL A 376 39.27 4.73 -5.16
C VAL A 376 40.29 3.79 -5.82
N LEU A 377 39.79 3.02 -6.96
CA LEU A 377 40.92 2.59 -7.83
C LEU A 377 40.50 2.67 -9.29
N LEU A 378 41.04 3.77 -10.09
CA LEU A 378 41.63 4.08 -11.41
C LEU A 378 42.02 2.81 -12.16
N SER A 379 41.25 2.43 -13.36
CA SER A 379 42.03 2.21 -14.60
C SER A 379 41.11 1.64 -15.69
N ASN A 380 41.00 2.45 -16.88
CA ASN A 380 41.22 2.56 -18.33
C ASN A 380 41.09 1.20 -19.03
N MET A 381 40.13 0.98 -20.09
CA MET A 381 40.23 0.96 -21.57
C MET A 381 39.66 -0.37 -22.10
N LEU A 382 38.63 -0.31 -23.11
CA LEU A 382 38.49 -0.36 -24.58
C LEU A 382 37.52 -1.47 -24.97
N PHE A 383 36.31 -1.23 -25.68
CA PHE A 383 35.90 -1.23 -27.10
C PHE A 383 34.57 -1.98 -27.26
N GLN A 384 33.47 -1.25 -27.91
CA GLN A 384 32.83 -1.12 -29.24
C GLN A 384 31.31 -1.01 -29.08
N GLY A 385 30.71 0.13 -29.44
CA GLY A 385 29.69 0.95 -30.12
C GLY A 385 28.50 0.11 -30.63
N PRO A 386 27.23 0.88 -30.99
CA PRO A 386 26.13 1.71 -30.46
C PRO A 386 24.75 1.18 -30.88
N VAL A 387 23.88 0.85 -29.74
CA VAL A 387 22.41 0.87 -29.98
C VAL A 387 21.75 1.71 -28.88
N TYR A 388 21.57 3.06 -28.99
CA TYR A 388 20.75 4.14 -28.42
C TYR A 388 19.66 3.59 -27.49
N GLY A 389 20.00 3.04 -26.18
CA GLY A 389 19.21 2.60 -25.02
C GLY A 389 19.04 3.72 -23.99
N ASP A 390 17.72 4.48 -24.05
CA ASP A 390 17.04 5.34 -23.04
C ASP A 390 17.56 5.05 -21.62
N GLN A 391 18.83 5.33 -21.23
CA GLN A 391 19.67 5.67 -20.06
C GLN A 391 18.83 6.31 -18.95
N GLY A 392 18.17 5.58 -17.75
CA GLY A 392 18.32 6.12 -16.39
C GLY A 392 16.97 6.09 -15.63
N ARG A 393 15.60 5.13 -15.86
CA ARG A 393 14.31 5.12 -15.10
C ARG A 393 14.19 3.82 -14.32
N THR A 394 13.76 3.79 -13.15
CA THR A 394 13.58 2.61 -12.27
C THR A 394 12.13 2.47 -11.84
N SER A 395 11.52 1.22 -11.58
CA SER A 395 10.10 0.96 -11.21
C SER A 395 9.82 1.46 -9.77
N ALA A 396 8.80 2.04 -9.66
CA ALA A 396 8.44 2.54 -8.34
C ALA A 396 7.61 1.49 -7.60
N VAL A 397 7.03 0.36 -8.31
CA VAL A 397 6.25 -0.69 -7.63
C VAL A 397 7.15 -1.87 -7.27
N GLY A 398 6.94 -2.52 -6.22
CA GLY A 398 7.70 -3.70 -5.65
C GLY A 398 7.60 -4.93 -6.57
N ASP A 399 6.52 -5.07 -7.54
CA ASP A 399 6.33 -6.18 -8.47
C ASP A 399 6.13 -5.64 -9.89
N PRO A 400 7.37 -5.12 -10.35
CA PRO A 400 7.27 -4.49 -11.67
C PRO A 400 6.71 -5.45 -12.72
N GLY A 401 5.69 -4.99 -13.25
CA GLY A 401 5.11 -5.78 -14.36
C GLY A 401 4.28 -6.96 -13.83
N MET A 402 4.19 -7.10 -12.56
CA MET A 402 3.44 -8.23 -11.92
C MET A 402 4.10 -9.56 -12.26
N ARG A 403 5.45 -9.57 -12.25
CA ARG A 403 6.17 -10.73 -12.83
C ARG A 403 6.57 -11.71 -11.73
N ARG A 404 6.48 -11.25 -10.60
CA ARG A 404 6.95 -12.12 -9.50
C ARG A 404 6.01 -13.29 -9.32
N ASP A 405 6.66 -14.55 -9.15
CA ASP A 405 5.79 -15.74 -8.98
C ASP A 405 5.05 -15.71 -7.64
N GLY A 406 5.82 -15.31 -6.58
CA GLY A 406 5.08 -15.08 -5.32
C GLY A 406 4.13 -13.88 -5.38
N LEU A 407 2.74 -14.15 -5.09
CA LEU A 407 1.76 -13.07 -5.27
C LEU A 407 1.41 -12.45 -3.90
N ARG A 408 1.41 -11.07 -3.81
CA ARG A 408 0.87 -10.36 -2.66
C ARG A 408 -0.36 -9.55 -3.08
N VAL A 409 -1.54 -9.99 -2.63
CA VAL A 409 -2.80 -9.28 -3.04
C VAL A 409 -3.71 -9.16 -1.80
N ALA A 410 -4.18 -8.00 -1.62
CA ALA A 410 -5.11 -7.76 -0.48
C ALA A 410 -6.41 -7.18 -1.02
N ILE A 411 -7.43 -7.35 -0.23
CA ILE A 411 -8.73 -6.80 -0.64
C ILE A 411 -9.29 -6.00 0.54
N GLU A 412 -9.93 -4.83 0.13
CA GLU A 412 -10.60 -4.01 1.14
C GLU A 412 -11.94 -3.52 0.60
N ALA A 413 -12.78 -3.25 1.62
CA ALA A 413 -14.10 -2.73 1.20
C ALA A 413 -14.51 -1.55 2.08
N TRP A 414 -15.27 -0.58 1.37
CA TRP A 414 -15.64 0.65 2.08
C TRP A 414 -17.11 0.98 1.79
N ASN A 415 -17.55 1.82 2.89
CA ASN A 415 -18.85 2.43 2.53
C ASN A 415 -18.64 3.77 1.82
N GLN A 416 -19.65 4.61 1.71
CA GLN A 416 -19.62 5.85 0.89
C GLN A 416 -18.54 6.81 1.40
N CYS A 417 -18.31 6.79 2.63
CA CYS A 417 -17.37 7.81 3.12
C CYS A 417 -16.02 7.17 3.47
N ASN A 418 -15.74 5.96 2.82
CA ASN A 418 -14.44 5.29 2.96
C ASN A 418 -14.15 4.95 4.43
N GLU A 419 -15.29 4.62 5.13
CA GLU A 419 -15.24 4.05 6.48
C GLU A 419 -16.01 2.71 6.52
N VAL A 420 -15.71 1.99 7.55
CA VAL A 420 -16.34 0.66 7.68
C VAL A 420 -17.70 0.81 8.34
N GLY A 421 -17.87 1.82 9.28
CA GLY A 421 -19.14 1.97 10.01
C GLY A 421 -19.44 0.75 10.88
N GLU A 422 -19.92 -0.33 10.19
CA GLU A 422 -20.22 -1.59 10.91
C GLU A 422 -19.77 -2.79 10.05
N GLU A 423 -19.27 -3.89 10.84
CA GLU A 423 -18.85 -5.10 10.09
C GLU A 423 -20.07 -5.93 9.70
N ALA A 424 -19.83 -6.59 8.60
CA ALA A 424 -20.91 -7.53 8.22
C ALA A 424 -20.97 -8.69 9.22
N PRO A 425 -22.13 -9.11 9.54
CA PRO A 425 -22.29 -10.18 10.54
C PRO A 425 -21.48 -11.43 10.17
N ASN A 426 -20.59 -11.91 11.17
CA ASN A 426 -19.85 -13.19 11.11
C ASN A 426 -18.75 -13.15 10.05
N MET A 427 -18.42 -11.87 9.43
CA MET A 427 -17.45 -11.77 8.30
C MET A 427 -16.14 -11.14 8.82
N GLY A 428 -16.23 -10.44 9.97
CA GLY A 428 -15.01 -9.76 10.47
C GLY A 428 -14.65 -8.55 9.61
N SER A 429 -13.50 -8.03 9.79
CA SER A 429 -13.01 -6.84 9.07
C SER A 429 -13.04 -7.07 7.55
N PRO A 430 -13.53 -6.13 6.81
CA PRO A 430 -13.60 -6.25 5.34
C PRO A 430 -12.21 -6.16 4.69
N ARG A 431 -11.23 -6.58 5.41
CA ARG A 431 -9.85 -6.62 4.83
C ARG A 431 -9.31 -8.05 4.87
N LYS A 432 -8.97 -8.52 3.64
CA LYS A 432 -8.36 -9.86 3.55
C LYS A 432 -7.14 -9.80 2.62
N ALA A 433 -6.32 -10.85 2.71
CA ALA A 433 -5.13 -10.86 1.84
C ALA A 433 -4.76 -12.28 1.48
N ASP A 434 -4.15 -12.45 0.34
CA ASP A 434 -3.49 -13.68 -0.09
C ASP A 434 -2.02 -13.42 -0.50
N CYS A 435 -1.12 -13.99 0.46
CA CYS A 435 0.32 -13.84 0.17
C CYS A 435 1.06 -15.15 0.34
N PHE A 436 1.91 -15.39 -0.62
CA PHE A 436 2.62 -16.68 -0.46
C PHE A 436 3.97 -16.60 -1.18
N ASP A 437 4.96 -17.43 -0.65
CA ASP A 437 6.24 -17.64 -1.36
C ASP A 437 6.30 -19.06 -1.99
N ILE A 438 7.02 -19.13 -3.12
CA ILE A 438 7.21 -20.46 -3.75
C ILE A 438 8.46 -21.11 -3.15
N ILE A 439 8.43 -22.38 -2.60
CA ILE A 439 9.59 -23.11 -2.03
C ILE A 439 9.97 -24.22 -3.01
N ASN A 440 11.32 -24.06 -3.62
CA ASN A 440 11.75 -25.08 -4.59
C ASN A 440 12.51 -26.19 -3.88
N SER A 441 11.92 -27.50 -3.58
CA SER A 441 12.63 -28.62 -2.91
C SER A 441 13.24 -29.56 -3.96
N THR A 442 14.80 -29.99 -3.72
CA THR A 442 15.54 -31.01 -4.51
C THR A 442 14.68 -32.26 -4.73
N ASN A 443 13.78 -32.41 -5.77
CA ASN A 443 13.02 -33.47 -6.45
C ASN A 443 12.03 -34.15 -5.49
N PRO A 444 10.60 -34.06 -6.03
CA PRO A 444 9.77 -33.36 -7.05
C PRO A 444 8.54 -32.72 -6.43
N LYS A 445 8.51 -31.63 -5.46
CA LYS A 445 7.15 -31.00 -5.42
C LYS A 445 7.27 -29.55 -4.98
N VAL A 446 7.08 -28.58 -6.06
CA VAL A 446 6.89 -27.14 -5.80
C VAL A 446 5.76 -26.94 -4.77
N ARG A 447 6.11 -26.25 -3.66
CA ARG A 447 5.11 -25.98 -2.60
C ARG A 447 4.95 -24.46 -2.40
N LEU A 448 3.68 -24.12 -2.06
CA LEU A 448 3.40 -22.69 -1.77
C LEU A 448 3.41 -22.45 -0.26
N ALA A 449 4.30 -21.56 0.19
CA ALA A 449 4.32 -21.17 1.61
C ALA A 449 3.48 -19.89 1.80
N HIS A 450 2.11 -20.10 2.20
CA HIS A 450 1.22 -18.95 2.41
C HIS A 450 1.59 -18.19 3.69
N ARG A 451 1.69 -16.94 3.57
CA ARG A 451 2.06 -16.08 4.73
C ARG A 451 0.83 -15.59 5.48
N VAL A 452 -0.34 -15.60 4.78
CA VAL A 452 -1.62 -15.22 5.40
C VAL A 452 -2.52 -16.45 5.42
N LYS A 453 -2.84 -16.73 6.69
CA LYS A 453 -3.75 -17.93 6.87
C LYS A 453 -5.20 -17.47 7.08
N GLU A 454 -6.07 -18.38 7.01
CA GLU A 454 -7.51 -18.05 7.10
C GLU A 454 -7.81 -17.37 8.45
N GLU A 455 -7.16 -17.76 9.44
CA GLU A 455 -7.40 -17.14 10.74
C GLU A 455 -7.06 -15.63 10.73
N ASP A 456 -5.96 -15.35 9.97
CA ASP A 456 -5.61 -13.92 9.87
C ASP A 456 -6.70 -13.14 9.15
N ASN A 457 -7.28 -13.74 8.07
CA ASN A 457 -8.30 -13.06 7.28
C ASN A 457 -9.64 -12.98 8.02
N GLU A 458 -9.77 -13.85 9.08
CA GLU A 458 -11.07 -13.89 9.75
C GLU A 458 -11.08 -12.94 10.97
N LEU A 459 -9.92 -12.18 11.19
CA LEU A 459 -9.87 -11.28 12.32
C LEU A 459 -10.89 -10.13 12.13
N GLY A 460 -11.74 -9.90 13.27
CA GLY A 460 -12.74 -8.83 13.26
C GLY A 460 -12.73 -8.07 14.59
N ILE A 461 -13.59 -7.03 14.60
CA ILE A 461 -13.62 -6.08 15.76
C ILE A 461 -13.97 -6.84 17.04
N THR A 462 -14.68 -7.98 17.07
CA THR A 462 -15.06 -8.79 18.23
C THR A 462 -13.84 -9.52 18.80
N ASN A 463 -12.82 -9.67 17.96
CA ASN A 463 -11.55 -10.27 18.41
C ASN A 463 -10.72 -9.30 19.25
N THR A 464 -11.06 -7.86 19.27
CA THR A 464 -10.39 -6.77 19.97
C THR A 464 -10.82 -6.75 21.45
N LEU A 465 -12.14 -7.22 21.85
CA LEU A 465 -12.69 -7.32 23.21
C LEU A 465 -12.16 -8.53 23.95
N LEU A 466 -11.66 -9.64 23.33
CA LEU A 466 -11.15 -10.90 23.90
C LEU A 466 -9.64 -10.83 24.12
N ARG A 467 -8.85 -9.72 23.73
CA ARG A 467 -7.37 -9.62 23.80
C ARG A 467 -7.00 -8.40 24.65
N GLY A 468 -7.85 -7.88 25.72
CA GLY A 468 -7.52 -6.93 26.78
C GLY A 468 -7.18 -5.54 26.23
N SER A 469 -7.56 -5.11 24.88
CA SER A 469 -7.24 -3.79 24.28
C SER A 469 -8.52 -2.97 24.14
N GLY A 470 -9.09 -2.51 25.32
CA GLY A 470 -10.21 -1.54 25.46
C GLY A 470 -10.01 -0.31 24.57
N THR A 471 -10.86 -0.11 23.22
CA THR A 471 -11.75 1.02 22.80
C THR A 471 -11.57 1.28 21.30
N MET A 472 -11.30 0.21 20.07
CA MET A 472 -11.21 0.56 18.63
C MET A 472 -12.57 0.32 17.93
N ASP A 473 -13.00 1.40 17.12
CA ASP A 473 -14.22 1.16 16.31
C ASP A 473 -13.88 0.45 15.00
N ALA A 474 -14.81 0.06 14.29
CA ALA A 474 -14.65 -0.77 13.07
C ALA A 474 -13.73 -0.08 12.05
N ASN A 475 -13.86 1.22 12.10
CA ASN A 475 -12.98 1.93 11.13
C ASN A 475 -11.52 1.81 11.53
N GLN A 476 -11.28 2.04 12.90
CA GLN A 476 -9.87 2.00 13.40
C GLN A 476 -9.35 0.55 13.30
N TYR A 477 -10.31 -0.39 13.39
CA TYR A 477 -9.85 -1.79 13.34
C TYR A 477 -9.50 -2.21 11.91
N ALA A 478 -10.33 -1.78 10.99
CA ALA A 478 -10.04 -2.14 9.56
C ALA A 478 -8.68 -1.58 9.15
N ALA A 479 -8.41 -0.33 9.62
CA ALA A 479 -7.09 0.23 9.32
C ALA A 479 -5.97 -0.56 9.98
N TRP A 480 -6.14 -0.90 11.26
CA TRP A 480 -5.14 -1.71 11.97
C TRP A 480 -4.92 -3.05 11.23
N LYS A 481 -6.19 -3.73 10.77
CA LYS A 481 -6.06 -5.03 10.11
C LYS A 481 -5.26 -4.95 8.81
N GLU A 482 -5.53 -3.89 8.01
CA GLU A 482 -4.72 -3.73 6.80
C GLU A 482 -3.21 -3.70 7.14
N MET A 483 -2.72 -2.90 8.27
CA MET A 483 -1.27 -2.86 8.68
C MET A 483 -0.80 -4.26 9.09
N TYR A 484 -1.69 -5.02 9.83
CA TYR A 484 -1.37 -6.40 10.24
C TYR A 484 -1.15 -7.31 9.03
N LEU A 485 -2.17 -7.27 7.96
CA LEU A 485 -1.98 -8.09 6.77
C LEU A 485 -0.81 -7.65 5.94
N GLY A 486 -0.55 -6.27 5.91
CA GLY A 486 0.64 -5.71 5.25
C GLY A 486 1.94 -6.28 5.83
N ARG A 487 2.18 -6.38 7.26
CA ARG A 487 3.39 -6.93 7.89
C ARG A 487 3.59 -8.38 7.51
N ARG A 488 2.45 -9.14 7.23
CA ARG A 488 2.58 -10.56 6.88
C ARG A 488 2.95 -10.73 5.40
N CYS A 489 2.49 -9.72 4.65
CA CYS A 489 2.64 -9.90 3.19
C CYS A 489 3.86 -9.12 2.70
N GLU A 490 4.78 -8.62 3.68
CA GLU A 490 5.85 -7.67 3.32
C GLU A 490 6.98 -8.44 2.61
N VAL A 491 7.29 -7.84 1.57
CA VAL A 491 8.50 -8.35 0.83
C VAL A 491 9.64 -7.36 1.02
N GLN A 492 10.90 -7.88 1.59
CA GLN A 492 12.07 -6.98 1.79
C GLN A 492 12.65 -6.58 0.44
N ASP A 493 12.68 -5.35 0.11
CA ASP A 493 13.14 -4.81 -1.21
C ASP A 493 13.72 -3.41 -1.04
N LEU A 494 14.88 -2.86 -1.85
CA LEU A 494 15.46 -1.52 -1.81
C LEU A 494 14.68 -0.60 -2.76
N PRO A 495 14.64 0.71 -2.32
CA PRO A 495 15.13 1.38 -1.09
C PRO A 495 14.27 1.07 0.12
N LYS A 496 12.75 0.45 -0.14
CA LYS A 496 11.92 0.15 1.01
C LYS A 496 11.12 -1.13 0.78
N PRO A 497 10.78 -1.82 1.81
CA PRO A 497 9.91 -3.01 1.65
C PRO A 497 8.56 -2.66 1.04
N TRP A 498 7.73 -3.62 0.33
CA TRP A 498 6.39 -3.41 -0.26
C TRP A 498 5.47 -4.59 0.10
N GLN A 499 4.13 -4.46 -0.06
CA GLN A 499 3.24 -5.48 0.51
C GLN A 499 2.34 -6.04 -0.61
N PHE A 500 1.20 -5.39 -1.06
CA PHE A 500 0.36 -6.13 -2.02
C PHE A 500 -0.34 -5.14 -2.96
N TRP A 501 -0.65 -5.69 -4.00
CA TRP A 501 -1.67 -5.03 -4.81
C TRP A 501 -2.97 -4.97 -4.01
N MET A 502 -3.64 -3.92 -4.15
CA MET A 502 -4.86 -3.77 -3.34
C MET A 502 -6.08 -3.82 -4.26
N ILE A 503 -6.95 -4.79 -3.89
CA ILE A 503 -8.29 -4.79 -4.51
C ILE A 503 -9.23 -3.99 -3.60
N MET A 504 -9.80 -2.95 -4.24
CA MET A 504 -10.67 -2.09 -3.41
C MET A 504 -12.12 -2.17 -3.88
N LEU A 505 -12.95 -2.38 -2.85
CA LEU A 505 -14.40 -2.36 -3.11
C LEU A 505 -15.02 -1.18 -2.36
N LYS A 506 -15.95 -0.65 -3.08
CA LYS A 506 -16.66 0.46 -2.39
C LYS A 506 -18.11 0.49 -2.86
N SER A 507 -18.92 0.93 -1.80
CA SER A 507 -20.34 1.12 -2.13
C SER A 507 -20.74 2.58 -1.93
N GLY A 508 -21.54 3.03 -2.86
CA GLY A 508 -21.94 4.44 -2.81
C GLY A 508 -23.24 4.60 -2.00
N ASN A 509 -23.70 3.59 -1.36
CA ASN A 509 -24.89 3.75 -0.50
C ASN A 509 -24.56 4.58 0.74
N MET A 510 -25.58 5.45 1.04
CA MET A 510 -25.31 6.31 2.20
C MET A 510 -26.61 6.50 3.00
N ASP A 511 -26.50 6.17 4.21
CA ASP A 511 -27.64 6.43 5.11
C ASP A 511 -27.51 7.84 5.71
N THR A 512 -28.31 8.79 5.22
CA THR A 512 -28.13 10.22 5.59
C THR A 512 -28.71 10.48 6.98
N LEU A 513 -29.56 9.57 7.46
CA LEU A 513 -30.17 9.80 8.78
C LEU A 513 -29.26 9.29 9.89
N ALA A 514 -28.36 8.27 9.45
CA ALA A 514 -27.42 7.76 10.47
C ALA A 514 -26.31 8.78 10.74
N ALA A 515 -26.08 9.63 9.69
CA ALA A 515 -25.08 10.71 9.77
C ALA A 515 -23.73 10.19 10.27
N ILE A 516 -23.31 9.04 9.70
CA ILE A 516 -22.02 8.46 10.14
C ILE A 516 -20.88 9.03 9.30
N CYS A 517 -21.16 9.48 8.07
CA CYS A 517 -20.10 10.04 7.21
C CYS A 517 -19.88 11.53 7.53
N PRO A 518 -18.67 11.94 7.75
CA PRO A 518 -18.39 13.36 8.04
C PRO A 518 -18.57 14.24 6.80
N GLN A 519 -18.89 15.52 7.13
CA GLN A 519 -18.98 16.53 6.07
C GLN A 519 -17.73 17.43 6.08
N ASN A 520 -16.83 17.10 5.09
CA ASN A 520 -15.55 17.83 4.97
C ASN A 520 -14.78 17.81 6.29
N GLY A 521 -14.89 16.66 6.90
CA GLY A 521 -13.96 16.47 8.06
C GLY A 521 -14.67 16.79 9.38
N LYS A 522 -16.01 17.35 9.22
CA LYS A 522 -16.73 17.69 10.46
C LYS A 522 -17.92 16.72 10.64
N LYS A 523 -18.15 16.47 11.86
CA LYS A 523 -19.30 15.58 12.13
C LYS A 523 -20.59 16.13 11.49
N SER A 524 -21.31 15.22 10.93
CA SER A 524 -22.52 15.64 10.20
C SER A 524 -23.76 15.40 11.07
N LEU A 525 -24.85 16.24 10.75
CA LEU A 525 -26.17 15.97 11.36
C LEU A 525 -27.06 15.22 10.37
N PRO A 526 -27.96 14.39 10.95
CA PRO A 526 -28.89 13.72 10.05
C PRO A 526 -29.60 14.71 9.11
N PHE A 527 -29.74 14.23 7.84
CA PHE A 527 -30.50 15.09 6.90
C PHE A 527 -31.33 14.20 5.97
N PRO A 528 -32.36 14.92 5.31
CA PRO A 528 -33.32 14.14 4.53
C PRO A 528 -32.62 13.38 3.38
N PRO A 529 -33.15 12.13 3.13
CA PRO A 529 -32.58 11.31 2.03
C PRO A 529 -32.59 12.07 0.69
N GLN A 530 -31.51 11.88 0.03
CA GLN A 530 -31.35 12.52 -1.30
C GLN A 530 -31.20 11.44 -2.37
N SER A 531 -31.75 11.76 -3.60
CA SER A 531 -31.72 10.77 -4.70
C SER A 531 -30.28 10.46 -5.14
N SER A 532 -29.40 11.32 -4.81
CA SER A 532 -28.00 11.14 -5.26
C SER A 532 -27.26 10.12 -4.40
N PHE A 533 -27.84 9.71 -3.18
CA PHE A 533 -27.25 8.68 -2.31
C PHE A 533 -28.25 7.54 -2.10
N PRO A 534 -28.08 6.40 -2.84
CA PRO A 534 -29.03 5.30 -2.68
C PRO A 534 -28.91 4.64 -1.30
N CYS A 535 -30.10 4.33 -0.74
CA CYS A 535 -30.09 3.62 0.56
C CYS A 535 -31.47 2.99 0.80
N PHE A 536 -31.51 1.78 1.19
CA PHE A 536 -32.80 1.09 1.37
C PHE A 536 -33.11 0.98 2.87
N GLY A 537 -32.50 1.86 3.64
CA GLY A 537 -32.78 1.90 5.09
C GLY A 537 -31.60 1.33 5.89
N ARG A 538 -31.93 1.05 7.16
CA ARG A 538 -30.87 0.56 8.06
C ARG A 538 -30.14 -0.64 7.42
N GLY A 539 -28.80 -0.50 7.40
CA GLY A 539 -27.97 -1.63 6.91
C GLY A 539 -27.46 -1.37 5.48
N CYS A 540 -27.89 -0.23 4.85
CA CYS A 540 -27.55 0.01 3.42
C CYS A 540 -26.08 0.43 3.29
N MET A 541 -25.45 0.92 4.46
CA MET A 541 -23.99 1.24 4.42
C MET A 541 -23.20 0.09 5.04
N ASN A 542 -23.52 -1.18 4.53
CA ASN A 542 -22.82 -2.36 5.07
C ASN A 542 -21.62 -2.75 4.18
N MET A 543 -20.81 -3.69 4.66
CA MET A 543 -19.67 -4.22 3.87
C MET A 543 -20.07 -5.52 3.17
N PRO A 544 -19.37 -5.82 2.10
CA PRO A 544 -19.73 -7.08 1.42
C PRO A 544 -19.18 -8.31 2.14
N LEU A 545 -19.88 -9.43 1.82
CA LEU A 545 -19.18 -10.69 2.19
C LEU A 545 -17.97 -10.93 1.29
N ILE A 546 -16.95 -11.44 1.94
CA ILE A 546 -15.72 -11.68 1.14
C ILE A 546 -15.27 -13.12 1.35
N TYR A 547 -15.25 -13.82 0.24
CA TYR A 547 -14.76 -15.22 0.29
C TYR A 547 -13.40 -15.31 -0.42
N HIS A 548 -12.66 -16.24 0.08
CA HIS A 548 -11.27 -16.29 -0.42
C HIS A 548 -10.94 -17.74 -0.82
N ASN A 549 -10.56 -17.85 -2.03
CA ASN A 549 -9.86 -19.09 -2.46
C ASN A 549 -8.34 -18.87 -2.51
N TYR A 550 -7.72 -19.66 -1.67
CA TYR A 550 -6.26 -19.41 -1.59
C TYR A 550 -5.57 -19.85 -2.89
N THR A 551 -4.51 -19.15 -3.05
CA THR A 551 -3.74 -19.54 -4.26
C THR A 551 -3.19 -20.96 -4.10
N ASN A 552 -3.35 -21.73 -5.17
CA ASN A 552 -2.85 -23.12 -5.15
C ASN A 552 -2.17 -23.45 -6.49
N LEU A 553 -1.28 -24.46 -6.39
CA LEU A 553 -0.54 -24.90 -7.59
C LEU A 553 -1.31 -26.04 -8.27
N GLN A 554 -1.58 -25.83 -9.48
CA GLN A 554 -2.24 -26.90 -10.26
C GLN A 554 -1.32 -27.36 -11.40
N GLU A 555 -1.15 -28.74 -11.46
CA GLU A 555 -0.40 -29.27 -12.61
C GLU A 555 -1.36 -29.58 -13.78
N PHE A 556 -1.21 -28.82 -14.76
CA PHE A 556 -2.03 -29.07 -15.97
C PHE A 556 -1.12 -29.30 -17.18
N ASN A 557 -1.21 -30.59 -17.81
CA ASN A 557 -0.52 -30.86 -19.09
C ASN A 557 1.00 -30.62 -18.97
N GLY A 558 1.58 -30.91 -17.79
CA GLY A 558 3.05 -30.77 -17.62
C GLY A 558 3.44 -29.34 -17.22
N ARG A 559 2.35 -28.38 -16.96
CA ARG A 559 2.62 -26.97 -16.60
C ARG A 559 2.16 -26.72 -15.16
N ASN A 560 3.01 -25.90 -14.48
CA ASN A 560 2.65 -25.53 -13.09
C ASN A 560 2.00 -24.14 -13.06
N VAL A 561 0.64 -24.21 -12.87
CA VAL A 561 -0.12 -22.95 -12.95
C VAL A 561 -0.64 -22.62 -11.54
N LEU A 562 -0.50 -21.28 -11.19
CA LEU A 562 -1.02 -20.78 -9.91
C LEU A 562 -2.32 -19.99 -10.13
N ASN A 563 -3.27 -20.28 -9.17
CA ASN A 563 -4.51 -19.49 -9.30
C ASN A 563 -5.17 -19.31 -7.93
N GLY A 564 -5.81 -18.24 -7.72
CA GLY A 564 -6.53 -17.88 -6.48
C GLY A 564 -7.61 -16.84 -6.78
N SER A 565 -8.41 -16.55 -5.61
CA SER A 565 -9.50 -15.59 -5.95
C SER A 565 -10.10 -15.04 -4.67
N PHE A 566 -10.66 -13.74 -4.89
CA PHE A 566 -11.64 -13.19 -3.94
C PHE A 566 -13.00 -13.00 -4.63
N TYR A 567 -14.00 -13.36 -3.77
CA TYR A 567 -15.33 -13.14 -4.36
C TYR A 567 -16.36 -12.96 -3.25
N GLY A 568 -17.46 -12.31 -3.61
CA GLY A 568 -18.46 -12.10 -2.53
C GLY A 568 -19.63 -11.25 -3.04
N THR A 569 -20.46 -10.84 -1.99
CA THR A 569 -21.65 -10.06 -2.38
C THR A 569 -22.03 -9.10 -1.24
N TRP A 570 -22.59 -7.91 -1.66
CA TRP A 570 -23.12 -6.97 -0.61
C TRP A 570 -24.51 -7.42 -0.16
N ASP A 571 -25.14 -8.28 -0.93
CA ASP A 571 -26.46 -8.82 -0.51
C ASP A 571 -26.27 -9.97 0.48
N LEU A 572 -26.27 -9.65 1.80
CA LEU A 572 -25.71 -10.53 2.85
C LEU A 572 -26.59 -11.76 3.05
N LYS A 573 -27.91 -11.76 2.48
CA LYS A 573 -28.80 -12.93 2.69
C LYS A 573 -28.78 -13.84 1.47
N SER A 574 -27.99 -13.43 0.55
CA SER A 574 -28.03 -14.24 -0.69
C SER A 574 -26.94 -15.32 -0.64
N ASP A 575 -27.27 -16.40 -1.39
CA ASP A 575 -26.24 -17.47 -1.53
C ASP A 575 -25.18 -17.05 -2.56
N VAL A 576 -23.91 -16.92 -2.07
CA VAL A 576 -22.82 -16.34 -2.91
C VAL A 576 -22.52 -17.30 -4.10
N ARG A 577 -22.82 -18.61 -4.01
CA ARG A 577 -22.49 -19.59 -5.07
C ARG A 577 -23.34 -19.37 -6.31
N THR A 578 -24.52 -18.77 -6.09
CA THR A 578 -25.40 -18.58 -7.28
C THR A 578 -25.56 -17.09 -7.59
N ALA A 579 -24.77 -16.24 -6.83
CA ALA A 579 -25.01 -14.77 -6.87
C ALA A 579 -24.70 -14.20 -8.26
N LEU A 580 -23.78 -14.77 -8.91
CA LEU A 580 -23.45 -14.24 -10.24
C LEU A 580 -24.58 -14.51 -11.24
N ALA A 581 -25.29 -15.68 -11.13
CA ALA A 581 -26.32 -16.09 -12.13
C ALA A 581 -27.70 -15.59 -11.69
N LYS A 582 -27.79 -15.31 -10.41
CA LYS A 582 -29.12 -14.91 -9.91
C LYS A 582 -29.36 -13.42 -10.19
N ASN A 583 -30.59 -13.20 -10.52
CA ASN A 583 -30.95 -11.79 -10.80
C ASN A 583 -31.05 -10.97 -9.50
N ASP A 584 -30.61 -9.79 -9.65
CA ASP A 584 -30.77 -8.79 -8.58
C ASP A 584 -29.98 -9.19 -7.31
N THR A 585 -28.86 -9.67 -7.51
CA THR A 585 -27.91 -9.92 -6.41
C THR A 585 -26.53 -9.34 -6.80
N SER A 586 -26.00 -8.54 -5.79
CA SER A 586 -24.68 -7.97 -6.09
C SER A 586 -23.59 -9.05 -5.99
N TYR A 587 -22.46 -8.76 -6.87
CA TYR A 587 -21.41 -9.80 -6.89
C TYR A 587 -20.10 -9.17 -7.35
N TYR A 588 -19.05 -9.66 -6.68
CA TYR A 588 -17.72 -9.31 -7.20
C TYR A 588 -16.80 -10.54 -7.16
N GLN A 589 -15.82 -10.45 -8.08
CA GLN A 589 -14.84 -11.55 -8.11
C GLN A 589 -13.54 -11.04 -8.75
N VAL A 590 -12.53 -11.41 -8.10
CA VAL A 590 -11.20 -11.16 -8.70
C VAL A 590 -10.39 -12.46 -8.64
N ASP A 591 -10.05 -12.92 -9.90
CA ASP A 591 -9.20 -14.12 -10.00
C ASP A 591 -7.80 -13.74 -10.51
N TRP A 592 -6.90 -14.52 -10.00
CA TRP A 592 -5.54 -14.28 -10.54
C TRP A 592 -4.89 -15.62 -10.89
N GLU A 593 -4.04 -15.51 -11.96
CA GLU A 593 -3.40 -16.76 -12.43
C GLU A 593 -2.05 -16.43 -13.08
N LYS A 594 -1.21 -17.38 -12.93
CA LYS A 594 0.11 -17.22 -13.56
C LYS A 594 0.81 -18.58 -13.63
N GLU A 595 1.50 -18.75 -14.78
CA GLU A 595 2.42 -19.92 -14.84
C GLU A 595 3.76 -19.58 -14.17
N ILE A 596 4.22 -20.57 -13.41
CA ILE A 596 5.45 -20.28 -12.64
C ILE A 596 6.61 -20.03 -13.62
N GLY A 597 7.42 -18.92 -13.38
CA GLY A 597 8.66 -18.63 -14.14
C GLY A 597 8.34 -17.95 -15.47
N LYS A 598 6.95 -17.71 -15.71
CA LYS A 598 6.65 -17.15 -17.05
C LYS A 598 5.68 -15.98 -16.90
N GLY A 599 5.91 -14.95 -17.60
CA GLY A 599 4.93 -13.89 -17.90
C GLY A 599 4.54 -13.11 -16.63
N SER A 600 3.28 -12.44 -16.66
CA SER A 600 2.74 -11.53 -15.63
C SER A 600 1.47 -12.16 -15.02
N TRP A 601 1.31 -11.87 -13.73
CA TRP A 601 -0.01 -12.23 -13.20
C TRP A 601 -1.14 -11.56 -14.00
N LYS A 602 -2.08 -12.36 -14.17
CA LYS A 602 -3.28 -11.83 -14.86
C LYS A 602 -4.46 -11.78 -13.87
N PHE A 603 -4.93 -10.52 -13.61
CA PHE A 603 -6.09 -10.37 -12.71
C PHE A 603 -7.38 -10.24 -13.53
N HIS A 604 -8.25 -11.08 -13.17
CA HIS A 604 -9.57 -11.08 -13.83
C HIS A 604 -10.63 -10.58 -12.84
N HIS A 605 -11.35 -9.44 -13.30
CA HIS A 605 -12.28 -8.78 -12.37
C HIS A 605 -13.72 -8.89 -12.89
N ILE A 606 -14.61 -9.08 -11.86
CA ILE A 606 -16.05 -9.01 -12.19
C ILE A 606 -16.75 -8.20 -11.10
N LEU A 607 -17.62 -7.30 -11.56
CA LEU A 607 -18.43 -6.51 -10.62
C LEU A 607 -19.88 -6.46 -11.13
N LYS A 608 -20.73 -6.84 -10.26
CA LYS A 608 -22.15 -6.86 -10.63
C LYS A 608 -22.96 -6.10 -9.58
N THR A 609 -23.86 -5.21 -10.07
CA THR A 609 -24.69 -4.44 -9.11
C THR A 609 -26.05 -5.10 -8.96
N SER A 610 -26.88 -4.66 -8.00
CA SER A 610 -28.28 -5.07 -7.76
C SER A 610 -29.13 -3.85 -7.46
N SER A 611 -30.36 -4.14 -7.28
CA SER A 611 -31.26 -3.00 -7.02
C SER A 611 -30.95 -2.38 -5.65
N LYS A 612 -30.46 -3.16 -4.72
CA LYS A 612 -30.12 -2.60 -3.39
C LYS A 612 -28.76 -1.90 -3.42
N TYR A 613 -27.91 -2.35 -4.30
CA TYR A 613 -26.56 -1.73 -4.36
C TYR A 613 -26.25 -1.33 -5.80
N PRO A 614 -26.82 -0.27 -6.28
CA PRO A 614 -26.69 0.15 -7.69
C PRO A 614 -25.44 1.02 -7.92
N TRP A 615 -24.75 1.24 -6.85
CA TRP A 615 -23.54 2.07 -6.96
C TRP A 615 -22.36 1.33 -6.29
N LEU A 616 -21.46 0.70 -7.19
CA LEU A 616 -20.35 -0.10 -6.62
C LEU A 616 -19.06 0.20 -7.40
N MET A 617 -18.02 0.01 -6.68
CA MET A 617 -16.70 0.28 -7.29
C MET A 617 -15.77 -0.90 -7.00
N LEU A 618 -14.92 -1.20 -8.06
CA LEU A 618 -13.89 -2.26 -7.93
C LEU A 618 -12.62 -1.81 -8.66
N TYR A 619 -11.55 -1.71 -7.78
CA TYR A 619 -10.29 -1.21 -8.37
C TYR A 619 -9.15 -2.17 -8.04
N LEU A 620 -8.24 -2.19 -9.02
CA LEU A 620 -6.90 -2.66 -8.64
C LEU A 620 -5.98 -1.47 -8.37
N ARG A 621 -5.44 -1.53 -7.26
CA ARG A 621 -4.73 -0.30 -6.85
C ARG A 621 -3.27 -0.66 -6.50
N SER A 622 -2.46 0.38 -6.93
CA SER A 622 -1.08 0.40 -6.39
C SER A 622 -0.94 1.56 -5.39
N ASP A 623 -0.85 1.24 -4.12
CA ASP A 623 -0.83 2.28 -3.10
C ASP A 623 0.57 2.38 -2.52
N ALA A 624 0.96 3.60 -1.92
CA ALA A 624 2.27 3.82 -1.25
C ALA A 624 2.44 2.86 -0.08
N THR A 625 3.65 2.57 0.22
CA THR A 625 4.00 1.57 1.22
C THR A 625 3.82 2.19 2.62
N THR A 626 3.76 3.60 2.75
CA THR A 626 3.47 4.29 4.01
C THR A 626 2.74 5.60 3.73
N GLY A 627 2.06 6.10 4.67
CA GLY A 627 1.42 7.46 4.55
C GLY A 627 -0.06 7.31 4.19
N TYR A 628 -0.79 8.40 3.93
CA TYR A 628 -2.23 8.47 3.66
C TYR A 628 -2.46 8.22 2.16
N SER A 629 -3.02 7.10 1.83
CA SER A 629 -3.22 6.80 0.37
C SER A 629 -4.62 7.15 -0.05
N GLY A 630 -4.72 8.09 -1.14
CA GLY A 630 -5.96 8.05 -1.94
C GLY A 630 -7.18 8.49 -1.14
N GLY A 631 -6.95 9.52 -0.11
CA GLY A 631 -8.18 10.06 0.51
C GLY A 631 -8.43 9.46 1.89
N TYR A 632 -7.32 8.72 2.34
CA TYR A 632 -7.48 8.06 3.65
C TYR A 632 -6.74 8.85 4.72
N HIS A 633 -7.51 8.98 5.77
CA HIS A 633 -6.79 9.75 6.81
C HIS A 633 -6.10 8.80 7.80
N TYR A 634 -6.00 7.40 7.36
CA TYR A 634 -5.26 6.43 8.20
C TYR A 634 -4.01 5.95 7.44
N GLN A 635 -3.03 5.50 8.24
CA GLN A 635 -1.84 4.84 7.60
C GLN A 635 -2.23 3.64 6.78
N THR A 636 -1.69 3.54 5.43
CA THR A 636 -2.07 2.41 4.57
C THR A 636 -0.80 1.66 4.15
N ARG A 637 -0.88 0.39 3.62
CA ARG A 637 0.23 -0.41 3.07
C ARG A 637 -0.06 -0.81 1.62
N GLY A 638 0.86 -0.58 0.73
CA GLY A 638 0.57 -0.91 -0.70
C GLY A 638 1.88 -1.27 -1.43
N MET A 639 2.01 -1.31 -2.68
CA MET A 639 3.13 -1.96 -3.42
C MET A 639 4.03 -0.86 -4.02
N LEU A 640 3.67 0.46 -3.76
CA LEU A 640 4.48 1.57 -4.35
C LEU A 640 5.71 1.83 -3.43
N LYS A 641 7.03 1.35 -3.76
CA LYS A 641 8.20 1.54 -2.89
C LYS A 641 8.88 2.88 -3.13
N MET A 642 8.50 3.68 -4.12
CA MET A 642 8.84 5.08 -4.41
C MET A 642 7.58 5.84 -4.82
N ILE A 643 7.24 6.90 -4.04
CA ILE A 643 6.03 7.66 -4.39
C ILE A 643 6.32 8.57 -5.59
N PRO A 644 5.63 8.34 -6.69
CA PRO A 644 5.88 9.14 -7.89
C PRO A 644 5.49 10.60 -7.71
N LYS A 645 6.48 11.35 -8.08
CA LYS A 645 6.26 12.83 -8.05
C LYS A 645 6.10 13.38 -9.47
N SER A 646 5.03 14.17 -9.67
CA SER A 646 4.90 14.84 -10.95
C SER A 646 6.02 15.86 -11.16
N PRO A 647 6.49 15.92 -12.31
CA PRO A 647 6.03 15.25 -13.53
C PRO A 647 6.84 13.97 -13.83
N ASP A 648 7.56 13.52 -12.96
CA ASP A 648 8.65 12.60 -13.28
C ASP A 648 8.24 11.14 -13.05
N PHE A 649 6.99 10.60 -13.94
CA PHE A 649 6.79 9.16 -13.89
C PHE A 649 5.79 8.75 -14.96
N LYS A 650 5.93 7.47 -15.31
CA LYS A 650 5.07 6.88 -16.34
C LYS A 650 4.46 5.58 -15.84
N VAL A 651 3.33 5.21 -16.47
CA VAL A 651 2.64 3.99 -16.05
C VAL A 651 2.41 3.12 -17.29
N ARG A 652 2.78 1.81 -17.05
CA ARG A 652 2.57 0.86 -18.17
C ARG A 652 1.75 -0.34 -17.67
N PHE A 653 0.73 -0.80 -18.52
CA PHE A 653 -0.06 -2.00 -18.18
C PHE A 653 -0.84 -2.47 -19.40
N THR A 654 -1.27 -3.74 -19.30
CA THR A 654 -2.14 -4.28 -20.38
C THR A 654 -3.56 -4.45 -19.85
N LEU A 655 -4.47 -3.91 -20.62
CA LEU A 655 -5.87 -3.91 -20.15
C LEU A 655 -6.79 -4.47 -21.23
N ASP A 656 -7.66 -5.32 -20.74
CA ASP A 656 -8.69 -5.88 -21.65
C ASP A 656 -10.06 -5.82 -20.96
N ILE A 657 -10.89 -4.98 -21.57
CA ILE A 657 -12.25 -4.86 -21.00
C ILE A 657 -13.20 -5.75 -21.81
N LYS A 658 -13.92 -6.60 -21.06
CA LYS A 658 -14.81 -7.58 -21.75
C LYS A 658 -16.27 -7.13 -21.67
N ARG A 659 -16.57 -6.50 -20.50
CA ARG A 659 -17.92 -5.90 -20.33
C ARG A 659 -17.78 -4.58 -19.57
N GLY A 660 -18.60 -3.50 -19.86
CA GLY A 660 -18.29 -2.10 -19.47
C GLY A 660 -19.17 -1.63 -18.31
N GLY A 661 -20.21 -2.53 -17.87
CA GLY A 661 -20.93 -2.16 -16.62
C GLY A 661 -22.01 -1.11 -16.90
N GLY A 662 -22.47 -1.01 -18.30
CA GLY A 662 -23.60 -0.13 -18.66
C GLY A 662 -23.12 1.26 -19.10
N ALA A 663 -24.08 2.12 -19.44
CA ALA A 663 -23.79 3.43 -20.09
C ALA A 663 -23.31 4.45 -19.04
N ARG A 664 -23.63 4.13 -17.77
CA ARG A 664 -23.26 5.14 -16.74
C ARG A 664 -22.03 4.69 -15.97
N SER A 665 -21.43 3.60 -16.41
CA SER A 665 -20.22 3.14 -15.71
C SER A 665 -19.01 4.00 -16.08
N GLN A 666 -18.35 4.30 -15.05
CA GLN A 666 -17.09 5.04 -15.27
C GLN A 666 -15.88 4.11 -15.08
N PHE A 667 -15.43 3.65 -16.23
CA PHE A 667 -14.19 2.85 -16.14
C PHE A 667 -12.96 3.76 -16.19
N TYR A 668 -12.26 3.71 -15.21
CA TYR A 668 -11.06 4.59 -15.12
C TYR A 668 -9.83 3.87 -15.69
N LEU A 669 -9.38 4.42 -16.83
CA LEU A 669 -8.12 3.92 -17.42
C LEU A 669 -6.93 4.18 -16.48
N MET A 670 -7.21 5.51 -15.84
CA MET A 670 -6.28 5.73 -14.73
C MET A 670 -6.92 6.60 -13.66
N ASP A 671 -6.83 6.15 -12.54
CA ASP A 671 -7.24 6.91 -11.35
C ASP A 671 -6.07 7.06 -10.38
N ILE A 672 -5.68 8.44 -10.27
CA ILE A 672 -4.58 8.60 -9.31
C ILE A 672 -5.05 9.50 -8.17
N GLY A 673 -4.62 9.13 -7.06
CA GLY A 673 -5.07 9.88 -5.88
C GLY A 673 -3.86 10.35 -5.03
N SER A 674 -3.97 11.64 -4.38
CA SER A 674 -2.95 12.22 -3.47
C SER A 674 -3.61 13.06 -2.40
N CYS A 675 -2.68 13.64 -1.54
CA CYS A 675 -3.24 14.45 -0.45
C CYS A 675 -2.28 15.61 -0.16
N TRP A 676 -2.87 16.89 -0.15
CA TRP A 676 -2.16 18.09 0.36
C TRP A 676 -3.15 19.18 0.70
N LYS A 677 -2.70 20.12 1.60
CA LYS A 677 -3.60 21.18 2.07
C LYS A 677 -3.68 22.31 1.03
N ASN A 678 -4.70 23.13 1.23
CA ASN A 678 -4.89 24.22 0.24
C ASN A 678 -3.74 25.23 0.31
N ASN A 679 -2.97 25.21 1.41
CA ASN A 679 -1.85 26.16 1.50
C ASN A 679 -0.54 25.55 0.97
N GLY A 680 -0.61 24.35 0.43
CA GLY A 680 0.57 23.79 -0.28
C GLY A 680 1.36 22.84 0.62
N GLU A 681 1.03 22.79 1.96
CA GLU A 681 1.75 21.88 2.88
C GLU A 681 1.25 20.44 2.72
N PRO A 682 2.04 19.44 2.98
CA PRO A 682 1.60 18.04 2.95
C PRO A 682 0.52 17.73 3.99
N CYS A 683 -0.22 16.74 3.70
CA CYS A 683 -1.29 16.37 4.64
C CYS A 683 -0.68 15.81 5.94
N ASN A 684 -1.32 16.04 7.08
CA ASN A 684 -0.78 15.56 8.38
C ASN A 684 -1.82 14.73 9.13
N GLY A 685 -3.01 14.47 8.33
CA GLY A 685 -4.00 13.57 8.95
C GLY A 685 -5.12 14.38 9.62
N GLU A 686 -4.97 15.76 9.55
CA GLU A 686 -6.09 16.60 10.04
C GLU A 686 -7.20 16.73 8.99
N THR A 687 -8.38 16.11 9.29
CA THR A 687 -9.42 15.86 8.26
C THR A 687 -10.11 17.18 7.88
N THR A 688 -9.91 18.22 8.77
CA THR A 688 -10.62 19.48 8.41
C THR A 688 -9.75 20.33 7.49
N THR A 689 -8.45 20.07 7.53
CA THR A 689 -7.61 20.92 6.67
C THR A 689 -7.00 20.10 5.53
N ASP A 690 -6.94 18.72 5.61
CA ASP A 690 -6.39 17.88 4.51
C ASP A 690 -7.38 17.80 3.35
N VAL A 691 -6.77 17.75 2.17
CA VAL A 691 -7.68 17.63 1.00
C VAL A 691 -7.21 16.44 0.15
N THR A 692 -8.20 15.51 -0.13
CA THR A 692 -7.92 14.41 -1.07
C THR A 692 -8.14 14.87 -2.52
N ARG A 693 -7.15 14.46 -3.31
CA ARG A 693 -7.28 14.94 -4.72
C ARG A 693 -7.16 13.77 -5.69
N TYR A 694 -8.11 13.83 -6.64
CA TYR A 694 -8.13 12.73 -7.64
C TYR A 694 -8.00 13.31 -9.04
N SER A 695 -7.19 12.54 -9.80
CA SER A 695 -7.20 12.69 -11.27
C SER A 695 -7.64 11.39 -11.95
N GLU A 696 -8.76 11.62 -12.72
CA GLU A 696 -9.34 10.36 -13.25
C GLU A 696 -9.63 10.50 -14.76
N MET A 697 -9.20 9.40 -15.45
CA MET A 697 -9.59 9.37 -16.88
C MET A 697 -10.65 8.29 -17.10
N ILE A 698 -11.73 8.71 -17.69
CA ILE A 698 -12.83 7.77 -17.99
C ILE A 698 -12.77 7.39 -19.48
N ILE A 699 -12.97 6.00 -19.74
CA ILE A 699 -12.77 5.66 -21.19
C ILE A 699 -14.04 4.99 -21.70
N ASN A 700 -15.10 4.97 -20.86
CA ASN A 700 -16.40 4.56 -21.40
C ASN A 700 -16.93 5.58 -22.43
N PRO A 701 -17.14 5.11 -23.63
CA PRO A 701 -17.47 6.07 -24.72
C PRO A 701 -18.89 6.63 -24.57
N SER A 702 -19.65 6.06 -23.67
CA SER A 702 -21.03 6.55 -23.53
C SER A 702 -21.09 7.72 -22.55
N ILE A 703 -19.95 8.04 -21.94
CA ILE A 703 -19.93 9.16 -20.98
C ILE A 703 -19.63 10.46 -21.73
N HIS A 704 -20.50 11.46 -21.41
CA HIS A 704 -20.28 12.76 -22.07
C HIS A 704 -19.84 13.80 -21.02
N SER A 705 -19.28 14.93 -21.62
CA SER A 705 -18.68 15.97 -20.74
C SER A 705 -19.78 16.80 -20.07
N TRP A 706 -19.61 16.90 -18.76
CA TRP A 706 -20.47 17.88 -18.06
C TRP A 706 -19.89 19.29 -18.15
N CYS A 707 -18.61 19.30 -18.30
CA CYS A 707 -17.94 20.59 -18.57
C CYS A 707 -18.20 21.05 -20.01
N ASN A 708 -18.88 22.28 -20.08
CA ASN A 708 -19.18 22.88 -21.41
C ASN A 708 -19.45 24.38 -21.25
N PRO A 709 -19.54 25.06 -22.32
CA PRO A 709 -19.62 26.54 -22.29
C PRO A 709 -20.83 27.03 -21.50
N THR A 710 -21.81 26.15 -21.35
CA THR A 710 -23.00 26.63 -20.60
C THR A 710 -22.97 26.12 -19.16
N SER A 711 -22.00 25.31 -18.83
CA SER A 711 -21.89 24.80 -17.46
C SER A 711 -20.43 24.92 -16.98
N LEU A 712 -20.04 26.13 -16.82
CA LEU A 712 -18.62 26.41 -16.53
C LEU A 712 -18.27 25.95 -15.11
N TRP A 713 -19.27 25.90 -14.23
CA TRP A 713 -18.98 25.50 -12.85
C TRP A 713 -18.42 24.08 -12.78
N SER A 714 -18.53 23.22 -13.85
CA SER A 714 -18.01 21.83 -13.87
C SER A 714 -16.64 21.78 -14.56
N CYS A 715 -16.15 23.05 -15.00
CA CYS A 715 -14.86 23.08 -15.72
C CYS A 715 -13.78 23.65 -14.79
N PRO A 716 -12.59 23.10 -14.95
CA PRO A 716 -11.51 23.80 -14.23
C PRO A 716 -11.29 25.23 -14.76
N PRO A 717 -10.74 26.07 -13.88
CA PRO A 717 -10.59 27.47 -14.31
C PRO A 717 -9.61 27.61 -15.49
N TYR A 718 -8.64 26.80 -15.50
CA TYR A 718 -7.66 26.95 -16.60
C TYR A 718 -7.31 25.57 -17.16
N HIS A 719 -7.00 25.61 -18.47
CA HIS A 719 -6.29 24.49 -19.10
C HIS A 719 -4.86 24.91 -19.44
N THR A 720 -4.02 24.05 -19.12
CA THR A 720 -2.60 24.34 -19.44
C THR A 720 -2.13 23.40 -20.56
N PHE A 721 -1.61 24.05 -21.69
CA PHE A 721 -1.10 23.22 -22.82
C PHE A 721 0.34 22.80 -22.54
N LEU A 722 0.69 21.96 -23.29
CA LEU A 722 2.05 21.40 -23.10
C LEU A 722 3.11 22.49 -23.19
N ASN A 723 2.90 23.46 -23.99
CA ASN A 723 3.91 24.52 -24.17
C ASN A 723 3.84 25.55 -23.04
N GLY A 724 2.88 25.17 -22.01
CA GLY A 724 2.82 26.02 -20.81
C GLY A 724 1.78 27.14 -20.94
N SER A 725 1.26 27.31 -22.17
CA SER A 725 0.21 28.34 -22.30
C SER A 725 -1.08 27.93 -21.60
N ARG A 726 -1.73 28.99 -21.06
CA ARG A 726 -2.97 28.68 -20.31
C ARG A 726 -4.17 29.40 -20.98
N VAL A 727 -5.20 28.65 -20.96
CA VAL A 727 -6.44 29.25 -21.50
C VAL A 727 -7.52 29.16 -20.41
N HIS A 728 -8.11 30.29 -20.24
CA HIS A 728 -9.18 30.34 -19.21
C HIS A 728 -10.49 29.76 -19.75
N ARG A 729 -11.29 29.07 -18.85
CA ARG A 729 -12.51 28.33 -19.26
C ARG A 729 -13.54 29.27 -19.88
N SER A 730 -13.33 30.63 -19.75
CA SER A 730 -14.29 31.58 -20.38
C SER A 730 -13.93 31.79 -21.86
N ASP A 731 -12.85 31.36 -22.21
CA ASP A 731 -12.47 31.45 -23.64
C ASP A 731 -13.06 30.26 -24.43
N GLU A 732 -14.22 30.42 -25.02
CA GLU A 732 -15.03 29.33 -25.62
C GLU A 732 -14.36 28.79 -26.89
N GLU A 733 -13.53 29.61 -27.42
CA GLU A 733 -12.95 29.19 -28.72
C GLU A 733 -11.76 28.25 -28.52
N ASN A 734 -11.10 28.45 -27.38
CA ASN A 734 -9.81 27.73 -27.31
C ASN A 734 -9.79 26.75 -26.15
N PHE A 735 -10.67 26.87 -25.17
CA PHE A 735 -10.68 25.92 -24.03
C PHE A 735 -11.23 24.56 -24.49
N PRO A 736 -10.54 23.48 -24.18
CA PRO A 736 -11.01 22.15 -24.62
C PRO A 736 -12.07 21.57 -23.69
N TYR A 737 -13.27 21.96 -23.80
CA TYR A 737 -14.34 21.56 -22.87
C TYR A 737 -14.57 20.04 -22.90
N GLU A 738 -14.44 19.47 -24.07
CA GLU A 738 -14.79 18.04 -24.22
C GLU A 738 -13.71 17.14 -23.60
N ALA A 739 -12.60 17.80 -23.21
CA ALA A 739 -11.53 17.00 -22.59
C ALA A 739 -11.82 16.76 -21.10
N TYR A 740 -12.80 17.49 -20.55
CA TYR A 740 -13.07 17.39 -19.10
C TYR A 740 -14.52 16.94 -18.87
N HIS A 741 -14.57 15.90 -18.07
CA HIS A 741 -15.93 15.51 -17.66
C HIS A 741 -16.43 16.39 -16.53
N VAL A 742 -15.56 16.46 -15.40
CA VAL A 742 -16.01 17.32 -14.28
C VAL A 742 -14.78 17.71 -13.46
N TYR A 743 -14.89 19.04 -12.96
CA TYR A 743 -13.96 19.52 -11.93
C TYR A 743 -14.77 20.05 -10.74
N CYS A 744 -14.45 19.60 -9.62
CA CYS A 744 -15.07 20.23 -8.44
C CYS A 744 -13.99 20.58 -7.41
N SER A 745 -14.16 21.76 -6.69
CA SER A 745 -13.18 22.25 -5.72
C SER A 745 -13.43 21.65 -4.34
N PRO A 746 -12.41 21.73 -3.56
CA PRO A 746 -12.62 21.17 -2.22
C PRO A 746 -13.54 22.04 -1.37
N GLY A 747 -14.19 21.41 -0.40
CA GLY A 747 -15.22 22.10 0.42
C GLY A 747 -14.59 23.12 1.37
N ASN A 748 -13.28 23.01 1.55
CA ASN A 748 -12.66 23.98 2.48
C ASN A 748 -11.81 25.01 1.73
N ALA A 749 -12.05 25.15 0.43
CA ALA A 749 -11.35 26.19 -0.37
C ALA A 749 -11.86 27.58 0.03
N GLU A 750 -10.93 28.53 0.28
CA GLU A 750 -11.33 29.87 0.78
C GLU A 750 -11.58 30.84 -0.39
N TYR A 751 -10.88 30.48 -1.50
CA TYR A 751 -10.99 31.48 -2.60
C TYR A 751 -11.20 30.75 -3.92
N PRO A 752 -12.31 29.88 -4.04
CA PRO A 752 -12.55 29.26 -5.35
C PRO A 752 -13.06 30.28 -6.38
N GLU A 753 -12.53 30.15 -7.60
CA GLU A 753 -12.95 31.10 -8.66
C GLU A 753 -14.38 30.78 -9.14
N GLU A 754 -15.25 31.84 -9.09
CA GLU A 754 -16.63 31.67 -9.61
C GLU A 754 -16.62 31.70 -11.15
N PRO A 755 -17.53 30.85 -11.68
CA PRO A 755 -18.44 29.90 -11.03
C PRO A 755 -17.72 28.59 -10.65
N TYR A 756 -18.12 28.06 -9.45
CA TYR A 756 -17.43 26.82 -9.03
C TYR A 756 -18.45 25.86 -8.41
N ASN A 757 -18.03 24.57 -8.31
CA ASN A 757 -18.78 23.53 -7.56
C ASN A 757 -17.86 22.87 -6.53
N PHE A 758 -18.47 22.70 -5.38
CA PHE A 758 -17.68 21.90 -4.43
C PHE A 758 -17.96 20.41 -4.62
N CYS A 759 -16.89 19.69 -4.37
CA CYS A 759 -17.12 18.23 -4.42
C CYS A 759 -18.03 17.80 -3.27
N ASP A 760 -18.77 16.62 -3.58
CA ASP A 760 -19.64 16.18 -2.46
C ASP A 760 -18.82 16.05 -1.16
N PRO A 761 -19.36 16.47 -0.07
CA PRO A 761 -18.58 16.59 1.18
C PRO A 761 -18.55 15.26 1.96
N TYR A 762 -19.18 14.12 1.34
CA TYR A 762 -19.38 12.98 2.25
C TYR A 762 -18.64 11.74 1.72
N SER A 763 -18.09 11.76 0.54
CA SER A 763 -17.56 10.56 -0.13
C SER A 763 -16.18 10.19 0.44
N ASN A 764 -15.60 11.22 1.12
CA ASN A 764 -14.36 10.97 1.89
C ASN A 764 -14.44 11.64 3.27
N PRO A 765 -13.66 11.10 4.20
CA PRO A 765 -13.70 11.70 5.54
C PRO A 765 -13.23 13.16 5.52
N GLN A 766 -12.31 13.61 4.67
CA GLN A 766 -11.89 15.03 4.53
C GLN A 766 -12.36 15.59 3.19
N PRO A 767 -12.20 16.94 2.99
CA PRO A 767 -12.61 17.54 1.71
C PRO A 767 -11.86 16.91 0.53
N GLN A 768 -12.55 16.87 -0.69
CA GLN A 768 -11.90 16.26 -1.89
C GLN A 768 -12.00 17.23 -3.07
N GLU A 769 -11.04 16.99 -3.81
CA GLU A 769 -10.99 17.70 -5.12
C GLU A 769 -10.85 16.67 -6.25
N ILE A 770 -11.74 16.83 -7.31
CA ILE A 770 -11.72 15.79 -8.36
C ILE A 770 -11.58 16.48 -9.74
N VAL A 771 -10.62 15.95 -10.45
CA VAL A 771 -10.55 16.30 -11.89
C VAL A 771 -10.76 15.03 -12.73
N GLN A 772 -11.83 15.04 -13.44
CA GLN A 772 -12.09 13.88 -14.34
C GLN A 772 -11.97 14.31 -15.82
N ILE A 773 -11.25 13.47 -16.51
CA ILE A 773 -11.00 13.86 -17.92
C ILE A 773 -11.52 12.75 -18.84
N LEU A 774 -11.65 13.13 -20.11
CA LEU A 774 -12.15 12.19 -21.12
C LEU A 774 -11.17 12.10 -22.28
N PRO A 775 -11.31 11.00 -23.11
CA PRO A 775 -10.42 10.89 -24.27
C PRO A 775 -10.52 12.14 -25.18
N HIS A 776 -9.34 12.63 -25.47
CA HIS A 776 -9.27 13.85 -26.30
C HIS A 776 -7.84 14.00 -26.83
N PRO A 777 -7.71 14.71 -28.02
CA PRO A 777 -6.39 14.83 -28.66
C PRO A 777 -5.40 15.60 -27.78
N VAL A 778 -5.91 16.39 -26.93
CA VAL A 778 -4.96 17.25 -26.18
C VAL A 778 -4.18 16.37 -25.19
N TRP A 779 -4.68 15.09 -24.99
CA TRP A 779 -3.95 14.25 -24.04
C TRP A 779 -3.01 13.29 -24.77
N GLY A 780 -3.06 13.32 -26.19
CA GLY A 780 -2.31 12.36 -27.04
C GLY A 780 -0.83 12.32 -26.68
N GLU A 781 -0.32 13.44 -26.50
CA GLU A 781 1.15 13.49 -26.31
C GLU A 781 1.55 12.83 -24.98
N TYR A 782 0.57 12.61 -24.07
CA TYR A 782 0.89 11.92 -22.79
C TYR A 782 0.60 10.43 -22.88
N GLY A 783 0.14 9.98 -24.08
CA GLY A 783 -0.03 8.53 -24.28
C GLY A 783 -1.47 8.09 -23.94
N TYR A 784 -2.41 9.13 -23.60
CA TYR A 784 -3.80 8.79 -23.27
C TYR A 784 -4.66 8.74 -24.55
N PRO A 785 -5.82 8.13 -24.47
CA PRO A 785 -6.67 8.02 -25.66
C PRO A 785 -7.04 9.40 -26.22
N THR A 786 -7.05 9.43 -27.55
CA THR A 786 -7.33 10.73 -28.20
C THR A 786 -8.76 10.75 -28.75
N LYS A 787 -9.41 9.55 -28.70
CA LYS A 787 -10.81 9.52 -29.17
C LYS A 787 -11.61 8.52 -28.32
N LYS A 788 -12.88 8.77 -28.33
CA LYS A 788 -13.77 7.85 -27.57
C LYS A 788 -13.73 6.44 -28.17
N GLY A 789 -13.70 5.49 -27.31
CA GLY A 789 -13.75 4.08 -27.78
C GLY A 789 -12.36 3.44 -27.76
N GLU A 790 -11.29 4.20 -27.74
CA GLU A 790 -9.93 3.60 -27.70
C GLU A 790 -9.69 2.92 -26.35
N GLY A 791 -9.22 1.66 -26.45
CA GLY A 791 -8.85 0.96 -25.19
C GLY A 791 -10.11 0.43 -24.48
N TRP A 792 -11.35 0.54 -25.21
CA TRP A 792 -12.61 0.07 -24.59
C TRP A 792 -12.92 -1.36 -25.05
N ILE A 793 -14.13 -1.86 -25.02
CA ILE A 793 -14.49 -3.26 -25.29
C ILE A 793 -14.05 -3.65 -26.70
N GLY A 794 -13.23 -4.90 -26.79
CA GLY A 794 -12.77 -5.43 -28.10
C GLY A 794 -11.44 -4.79 -28.51
N ASP A 795 -10.97 -3.92 -27.64
CA ASP A 795 -9.70 -3.24 -28.02
C ASP A 795 -8.68 -3.42 -26.89
N SER A 796 -8.18 -4.64 -26.76
CA SER A 796 -7.14 -4.89 -25.73
C SER A 796 -5.81 -4.21 -26.12
N ARG A 797 -5.18 -3.61 -25.05
CA ARG A 797 -3.95 -2.87 -25.41
C ARG A 797 -3.03 -2.81 -24.18
N THR A 798 -1.82 -2.54 -24.58
CA THR A 798 -0.83 -2.15 -23.55
C THR A 798 -0.59 -0.63 -23.61
N TRP A 799 -0.80 -0.10 -22.43
CA TRP A 799 -0.69 1.37 -22.36
C TRP A 799 0.68 1.77 -21.78
N GLU A 800 1.21 2.87 -22.34
CA GLU A 800 2.32 3.61 -21.72
C GLU A 800 1.92 5.08 -21.55
N LEU A 801 1.64 5.36 -20.34
CA LEU A 801 1.05 6.69 -20.09
C LEU A 801 2.06 7.55 -19.32
N ASP A 802 2.27 8.88 -19.85
CA ASP A 802 3.06 9.86 -19.06
C ASP A 802 2.18 10.55 -18.02
N VAL A 803 1.85 9.73 -17.01
CA VAL A 803 0.88 10.19 -15.98
C VAL A 803 1.46 11.38 -15.22
N GLY A 804 2.84 11.43 -14.96
CA GLY A 804 3.47 12.51 -14.23
C GLY A 804 3.34 13.88 -14.92
N ARG A 805 3.59 13.90 -16.24
CA ARG A 805 3.52 15.20 -16.94
C ARG A 805 2.06 15.66 -17.06
N LEU A 806 1.13 14.61 -17.30
CA LEU A 806 -0.26 15.05 -17.44
C LEU A 806 -0.79 15.60 -16.10
N SER A 807 -0.49 14.91 -15.05
CA SER A 807 -1.03 15.39 -13.77
C SER A 807 -0.41 16.73 -13.36
N GLN A 808 0.81 17.13 -13.83
CA GLN A 808 1.48 18.42 -13.50
C GLN A 808 0.74 19.58 -14.18
N VAL A 809 0.04 19.27 -15.33
CA VAL A 809 -0.53 20.41 -16.09
C VAL A 809 -2.01 20.56 -15.75
N LEU A 810 -2.53 19.53 -15.02
CA LEU A 810 -3.96 19.67 -14.66
C LEU A 810 -4.11 20.66 -13.51
N TYR A 811 -5.27 21.29 -13.50
CA TYR A 811 -5.52 22.34 -12.50
C TYR A 811 -5.98 21.69 -11.18
N PHE A 812 -5.25 22.08 -10.06
CA PHE A 812 -5.69 21.76 -8.69
C PHE A 812 -5.69 23.03 -7.84
N TYR A 813 -6.72 23.19 -7.11
CA TYR A 813 -6.93 24.45 -6.37
C TYR A 813 -5.84 24.61 -5.31
N GLN A 814 -5.40 25.93 -5.15
CA GLN A 814 -4.51 26.34 -4.04
C GLN A 814 -4.87 27.77 -3.62
N ASP A 815 -4.80 28.04 -2.23
CA ASP A 815 -5.10 29.41 -1.77
C ASP A 815 -4.10 30.42 -2.36
N PRO A 816 -4.72 31.52 -2.84
CA PRO A 816 -3.82 32.54 -3.41
C PRO A 816 -2.74 32.98 -2.41
N GLY A 817 -1.46 33.26 -2.94
CA GLY A 817 -0.37 33.80 -2.07
C GLY A 817 0.35 32.67 -1.32
N THR A 818 -0.02 31.33 -1.56
CA THR A 818 0.68 30.23 -0.87
C THR A 818 1.67 29.56 -1.85
N PRO A 819 2.70 28.94 -1.30
CA PRO A 819 3.66 28.25 -2.17
C PRO A 819 3.01 27.06 -2.90
N PRO A 820 3.43 26.74 -4.20
CA PRO A 820 2.86 25.61 -4.96
C PRO A 820 3.12 24.25 -4.26
N ALA A 821 2.15 23.45 -4.29
CA ALA A 821 2.32 22.13 -3.65
C ALA A 821 3.15 21.20 -4.55
N GLU A 822 4.09 20.61 -3.88
CA GLU A 822 4.68 19.46 -4.59
C GLU A 822 3.68 18.29 -4.70
N ARG A 823 3.55 17.56 -5.97
CA ARG A 823 2.46 16.61 -6.17
C ARG A 823 3.01 15.18 -6.14
N TYR A 824 2.83 14.64 -4.97
CA TYR A 824 3.19 13.24 -4.81
C TYR A 824 1.91 12.36 -4.91
N TRP A 825 1.95 11.26 -5.69
CA TRP A 825 0.74 10.48 -5.93
C TRP A 825 0.86 9.11 -5.23
N SER A 826 0.14 9.00 -4.16
CA SER A 826 0.38 7.89 -3.24
C SER A 826 -0.56 6.72 -3.62
N SER A 827 -1.45 6.94 -4.70
CA SER A 827 -2.32 5.86 -5.15
C SER A 827 -2.55 5.96 -6.65
N ILE A 828 -2.21 4.82 -7.31
CA ILE A 828 -2.39 4.75 -8.79
C ILE A 828 -3.23 3.53 -9.08
N ASP A 829 -4.41 3.85 -9.79
CA ASP A 829 -5.40 2.76 -9.84
C ASP A 829 -6.02 2.69 -11.23
N LEU A 830 -6.65 1.52 -11.39
CA LEU A 830 -7.57 1.41 -12.54
C LEU A 830 -8.75 0.50 -12.17
N GLY A 831 -9.80 0.77 -12.67
CA GLY A 831 -10.98 -0.05 -12.35
C GLY A 831 -12.26 0.71 -12.72
N THR A 832 -13.30 0.13 -12.18
CA THR A 832 -14.56 0.70 -12.68
C THR A 832 -15.44 1.10 -11.50
N GLU A 833 -16.19 2.13 -11.71
CA GLU A 833 -17.32 2.57 -10.88
C GLU A 833 -18.64 2.50 -11.66
N ILE A 834 -19.54 1.56 -11.17
CA ILE A 834 -20.89 1.58 -11.76
C ILE A 834 -21.79 2.50 -10.92
N TYR A 835 -22.19 3.52 -11.60
CA TYR A 835 -22.83 4.63 -10.86
C TYR A 835 -24.35 4.52 -11.01
N MET A 836 -25.09 4.24 -9.98
CA MET A 836 -26.56 4.25 -9.84
C MET A 836 -27.24 3.49 -10.98
N ALA A 837 -26.71 2.28 -11.20
CA ALA A 837 -27.35 1.41 -12.22
C ALA A 837 -27.46 -0.01 -11.66
N ASP A 838 -28.74 -0.54 -11.91
CA ASP A 838 -28.99 -1.87 -11.30
C ASP A 838 -28.67 -2.98 -12.31
N ASN A 839 -28.17 -4.10 -11.77
CA ASN A 839 -27.99 -5.37 -12.50
C ASN A 839 -27.06 -5.20 -13.70
N GLN A 840 -26.05 -4.35 -13.43
CA GLN A 840 -25.03 -4.22 -14.49
C GLN A 840 -23.80 -5.07 -14.12
N ILE A 841 -23.11 -5.45 -15.29
CA ILE A 841 -21.91 -6.27 -15.03
C ILE A 841 -20.73 -5.66 -15.79
N ALA A 842 -19.71 -5.54 -14.98
CA ALA A 842 -18.42 -5.18 -15.62
C ALA A 842 -17.41 -6.33 -15.42
N GLU A 843 -16.58 -6.49 -16.55
CA GLU A 843 -15.60 -7.60 -16.54
C GLU A 843 -14.36 -7.18 -17.33
N TRP A 844 -13.21 -7.45 -16.64
CA TRP A 844 -11.97 -7.05 -17.36
C TRP A 844 -10.77 -7.78 -16.77
N THR A 845 -9.62 -7.67 -17.56
CA THR A 845 -8.36 -8.24 -17.06
C THR A 845 -7.26 -7.20 -17.14
N VAL A 846 -6.36 -7.35 -16.23
CA VAL A 846 -5.19 -6.44 -16.29
C VAL A 846 -3.94 -7.25 -15.95
N SER A 847 -2.82 -6.88 -16.69
CA SER A 847 -1.52 -7.53 -16.43
C SER A 847 -0.39 -6.56 -16.82
N ASN A 848 0.73 -6.88 -16.51
CA ASN A 848 1.96 -6.14 -16.89
C ASN A 848 1.92 -4.70 -16.34
N PHE A 849 1.34 -4.55 -15.16
CA PHE A 849 1.20 -3.20 -14.55
C PHE A 849 2.50 -2.78 -13.88
N ASP A 850 3.12 -1.52 -14.33
CA ASP A 850 4.37 -1.00 -13.78
C ASP A 850 4.33 0.53 -13.76
N ILE A 851 4.94 1.04 -12.80
CA ILE A 851 5.14 2.50 -12.71
C ILE A 851 6.64 2.82 -12.67
N THR A 852 7.14 3.70 -13.64
CA THR A 852 8.57 3.98 -13.69
C THR A 852 8.88 5.45 -13.39
N VAL A 853 10.04 5.78 -12.76
CA VAL A 853 10.49 7.13 -12.36
C VAL A 853 11.95 7.28 -12.81
N PRO A 854 12.59 8.61 -13.07
CA PRO A 854 13.97 8.82 -13.50
C PRO A 854 14.99 8.34 -12.43
N GLU A 855 16.39 7.86 -12.99
CA GLU A 855 17.50 7.40 -12.12
C GLU A 855 18.32 8.61 -11.65
N ARG A 856 18.64 9.22 -10.43
CA ARG A 856 19.29 10.45 -9.96
C ARG A 856 20.80 10.30 -10.09
N GLU A 857 21.96 11.35 -11.14
CA GLU A 857 23.39 11.61 -11.31
C GLU A 857 24.02 12.19 -10.06
N ARG A 858 25.12 11.54 -9.23
CA ARG A 858 26.16 11.72 -8.21
C ARG A 858 27.00 12.96 -8.47
N GLU A 859 26.81 14.30 -8.02
CA GLU A 859 27.91 15.31 -7.96
C GLU A 859 28.63 15.22 -6.61
N SER A 860 30.00 14.57 -6.57
CA SER A 860 31.30 14.68 -5.87
C SER A 860 31.10 15.17 -4.43
#